data_AF-A0A9E7B4Y7-F1
#
_entry.id   AF-A0A9E7B4Y7-F1
#
_cell.length_a   1.000
_cell.length_b   1.000
_cell.length_c   1.000
_cell.angle_alpha   90.00
_cell.angle_beta   90.00
_cell.angle_gamma   90.00
#
_symmetry.space_group_name_H-M   'P 1'
#
loop_
_entity.id
_entity.type
_entity.pdbx_description
1 polymer ?
#
loop_
_entity_poly.entity_id
_entity_poly.type
_entity_poly.pdbx_seq_one_letter_code
_entity_poly.pdbx_strand_id
1 'polypeptide(L)'
;MRKLFTPLLFLFFTASLVAQVPGANEPTYPVYPNYGYDYDEEVDEEEYAIESVEIDAAPERYERVEYVNSPYRNYDRQNRWTYYYENGKQGLKVNGEKVTQPIYDRVIACYPHSFIVGQNNLYGLVDSTGKVILELQFEFMMQLNQELIQVRQDKKEGLYHADGTKVLPLKYLNVFGVNSAGQVAVQDKKHKLHLLNLKGKTIQKNVDNIQLFRNGAVVKKDDQYALFVKGGHSDFEYDSIYQTGNYSRNNRYSRNRYSSKRSSSYQTKPAPRFHAYIRENITTLTVEKESKLGLIDSNLKLVVPIEFDEIIRQRYHSYVDLQKGELHGFYLINLGVYQAATYSSVTYMSNRFLQIKDGQKVGIVSLNTGKTIVPPYYYHVNDVDNLFIVKDRMKSGIIDTSGNVVLEPSYDRIYKLNYGRKKDEDQLFSISDGKQYGVFSLEHGLILKPSYDNISMLNNRYIVTGVGNLHGLYTLDGKQLLAEEFRFITAGKAQYGARYPKLIIAYKDSLTLLLDSAGNNILKEKIIDYSVVKNDKGIRLYSRSYNSNDFMLIVTEKGKSGILNTELGEMVIPAEYDEISMMIENGANHDTYFVVKKNGKYGVVNQQHKIQIEPRFDALQLYGNETYVRQFNGQIIPVMTFVGKLGNRYGLVNTKDSIVLPFTYSELTKLGVNTYKAKFGNHYKLIDASGKVLNAGPFDEITQFEYLSRYDARKWLIKNNSRVALTFYQGQMREISESGQFLTEAVAMKPHQGFQSIDELKLALKNALNSADDADLKDFAKKICISDHLLHWMKPFIEKERRSKKQADFEYLSIEAQYYDELVRFKRFEWNSPKFDRSLLDEKEFANAEDGVYTNRRMSGRSYGESETLNHILKDCIKINGYWISSYFLRLYNY
;
A
#
# COMPACT_ATOMS: atom_id res chain seq x y z
N MET A 1 59.17 23.38 27.41
CA MET A 1 59.16 23.59 28.86
C MET A 1 57.88 24.34 29.25
N ARG A 2 57.10 23.76 30.17
CA ARG A 2 56.17 24.35 31.18
C ARG A 2 55.49 25.70 30.86
N LYS A 3 54.16 25.74 30.67
CA LYS A 3 53.07 25.88 31.68
C LYS A 3 52.60 27.35 31.80
N LEU A 4 51.34 27.61 31.43
CA LEU A 4 50.19 27.99 32.29
C LEU A 4 50.21 29.43 32.80
N PHE A 5 49.13 30.19 32.59
CA PHE A 5 48.13 30.52 33.63
C PHE A 5 47.02 31.42 33.06
N THR A 6 45.78 30.96 33.16
CA THR A 6 44.55 31.77 33.37
C THR A 6 44.28 31.75 34.89
N PRO A 7 43.57 32.72 35.51
CA PRO A 7 42.09 32.57 35.62
C PRO A 7 41.22 33.84 35.89
N LEU A 8 39.90 33.67 35.65
CA LEU A 8 38.68 34.22 36.33
C LEU A 8 38.43 35.75 36.37
N LEU A 9 37.22 36.34 36.44
CA LEU A 9 35.77 36.05 36.23
C LEU A 9 35.04 37.35 36.66
N PHE A 10 34.01 37.86 35.98
CA PHE A 10 32.84 38.56 36.60
C PHE A 10 31.74 38.91 35.58
N LEU A 11 30.48 38.65 35.97
CA LEU A 11 29.20 38.94 35.31
C LEU A 11 28.73 40.39 35.53
N PHE A 12 28.02 41.01 34.56
CA PHE A 12 26.55 41.23 34.60
C PHE A 12 26.01 42.25 33.55
N PHE A 13 24.80 41.92 33.05
CA PHE A 13 23.66 42.72 32.56
C PHE A 13 23.82 43.93 31.61
N THR A 14 23.02 43.90 30.53
CA THR A 14 22.39 45.09 29.95
C THR A 14 20.89 44.85 29.66
N ALA A 15 20.06 45.83 30.06
CA ALA A 15 18.74 46.14 29.53
C ALA A 15 18.92 47.33 28.54
N SER A 16 18.12 47.58 27.49
CA SER A 16 16.73 48.06 27.53
C SER A 16 16.17 48.31 26.11
N LEU A 17 14.84 48.23 25.99
CA LEU A 17 13.86 49.04 25.21
C LEU A 17 13.83 49.15 23.65
N VAL A 18 12.80 48.49 23.08
CA VAL A 18 11.64 48.96 22.26
C VAL A 18 11.73 50.22 21.36
N ALA A 19 11.40 50.04 20.06
CA ALA A 19 10.58 50.95 19.23
C ALA A 19 9.85 50.18 18.08
N GLN A 20 8.65 50.64 17.69
CA GLN A 20 7.58 50.00 16.88
C GLN A 20 7.69 50.23 15.34
N VAL A 21 7.42 49.21 14.46
CA VAL A 21 6.21 48.89 13.58
C VAL A 21 6.06 49.83 12.34
N PRO A 22 5.71 49.44 11.06
CA PRO A 22 4.69 48.45 10.60
C PRO A 22 4.93 47.57 9.32
N GLY A 23 4.25 46.42 9.27
CA GLY A 23 3.34 45.97 8.18
C GLY A 23 3.88 45.44 6.84
N ALA A 24 3.81 44.11 6.64
CA ALA A 24 3.40 43.47 5.37
C ALA A 24 3.08 41.98 5.61
N ASN A 25 1.90 41.54 5.15
CA ASN A 25 1.39 40.17 5.20
C ASN A 25 2.08 39.29 4.14
N GLU A 26 2.45 38.07 4.51
CA GLU A 26 2.81 36.99 3.58
C GLU A 26 2.07 35.69 3.95
N PRO A 27 1.88 34.77 2.98
CA PRO A 27 0.69 33.93 2.87
C PRO A 27 0.78 32.60 3.62
N THR A 28 -0.37 32.15 4.13
CA THR A 28 -0.61 30.83 4.71
C THR A 28 -0.60 29.74 3.63
N TYR A 29 0.25 28.72 3.81
CA TYR A 29 0.18 27.44 3.09
C TYR A 29 -0.66 26.40 3.88
N PRO A 30 -1.37 25.50 3.18
CA PRO A 30 -2.44 24.69 3.76
C PRO A 30 -1.91 23.53 4.64
N VAL A 31 -2.60 23.34 5.76
CA VAL A 31 -2.44 22.22 6.70
C VAL A 31 -3.23 21.02 6.16
N TYR A 32 -2.58 19.86 6.06
CA TYR A 32 -3.21 18.57 5.75
C TYR A 32 -4.07 18.11 6.94
N PRO A 33 -5.38 17.79 6.76
CA PRO A 33 -6.17 17.17 7.81
C PRO A 33 -5.84 15.68 7.94
N ASN A 34 -5.42 15.29 9.15
CA ASN A 34 -5.34 13.91 9.60
C ASN A 34 -6.75 13.36 9.82
N TYR A 35 -6.99 12.14 9.34
CA TYR A 35 -8.19 11.36 9.61
C TYR A 35 -8.23 10.94 11.09
N GLY A 36 -9.12 11.55 11.86
CA GLY A 36 -9.53 11.10 13.18
C GLY A 36 -11.06 11.08 13.21
N TYR A 37 -11.66 9.89 13.33
CA TYR A 37 -13.08 9.72 13.56
C TYR A 37 -13.34 9.89 15.06
N ASP A 38 -13.87 11.06 15.46
CA ASP A 38 -14.58 11.25 16.72
C ASP A 38 -16.08 11.31 16.40
N TYR A 39 -16.84 10.38 16.98
CA TYR A 39 -18.30 10.45 17.02
C TYR A 39 -18.67 11.04 18.38
N ASP A 40 -19.10 12.30 18.38
CA ASP A 40 -19.96 12.89 19.42
C ASP A 40 -20.71 14.03 18.73
N GLU A 41 -21.95 13.78 18.32
CA GLU A 41 -22.92 14.85 18.09
C GLU A 41 -24.31 14.41 18.56
N GLU A 42 -24.85 15.27 19.43
CA GLU A 42 -26.23 15.32 19.90
C GLU A 42 -27.18 15.37 18.70
N VAL A 43 -28.23 14.55 18.74
CA VAL A 43 -29.29 14.56 17.72
C VAL A 43 -30.47 15.33 18.28
N ASP A 44 -30.71 16.52 17.72
CA ASP A 44 -31.96 17.27 17.84
C ASP A 44 -33.12 16.47 17.23
N GLU A 45 -34.22 16.44 17.96
CA GLU A 45 -35.51 15.88 17.57
C GLU A 45 -36.16 16.74 16.47
N GLU A 46 -36.27 16.22 15.24
CA GLU A 46 -37.30 16.68 14.30
C GLU A 46 -38.10 15.50 13.73
N GLU A 47 -39.40 15.64 13.98
CA GLU A 47 -40.52 14.75 13.72
C GLU A 47 -40.73 14.54 12.21
N TYR A 48 -40.51 13.33 11.71
CA TYR A 48 -41.03 12.90 10.42
C TYR A 48 -42.08 11.81 10.62
N ALA A 49 -43.34 12.21 10.39
CA ALA A 49 -44.51 11.33 10.38
C ALA A 49 -44.31 10.20 9.37
N ILE A 50 -44.37 8.96 9.86
CA ILE A 50 -44.48 7.76 9.03
C ILE A 50 -45.97 7.40 8.99
N GLU A 51 -46.57 7.51 7.82
CA GLU A 51 -47.89 6.95 7.55
C GLU A 51 -47.89 5.45 7.86
N SER A 52 -48.87 5.03 8.65
CA SER A 52 -49.12 3.64 9.02
C SER A 52 -49.37 2.79 7.76
N VAL A 53 -48.40 1.95 7.40
CA VAL A 53 -48.64 0.79 6.55
C VAL A 53 -49.14 -0.33 7.47
N GLU A 54 -50.40 -0.74 7.30
CA GLU A 54 -50.91 -1.98 7.86
C GLU A 54 -49.99 -3.13 7.44
N ILE A 55 -49.26 -3.69 8.40
CA ILE A 55 -48.52 -4.93 8.20
C ILE A 55 -49.55 -6.05 8.34
N ASP A 56 -49.95 -6.62 7.20
CA ASP A 56 -50.63 -7.90 7.14
C ASP A 56 -49.93 -8.92 8.04
N ALA A 57 -50.73 -9.62 8.85
CA ALA A 57 -50.30 -10.64 9.78
C ALA A 57 -49.32 -11.63 9.13
N ALA A 58 -48.05 -11.57 9.51
CA ALA A 58 -47.06 -12.57 9.13
C ALA A 58 -47.41 -13.91 9.81
N PRO A 59 -47.36 -15.04 9.10
CA PRO A 59 -47.74 -16.33 9.65
C PRO A 59 -46.82 -16.76 10.80
N GLU A 60 -47.44 -17.28 11.86
CA GLU A 60 -46.77 -18.01 12.93
C GLU A 60 -45.83 -19.08 12.35
N ARG A 61 -44.57 -19.07 12.82
CA ARG A 61 -43.45 -20.02 12.60
C ARG A 61 -42.30 -19.47 11.74
N TYR A 62 -41.47 -18.64 12.36
CA TYR A 62 -40.06 -18.55 12.00
C TYR A 62 -39.19 -18.74 13.24
N GLU A 63 -38.44 -19.85 13.26
CA GLU A 63 -37.44 -20.16 14.28
C GLU A 63 -36.20 -19.28 14.05
N ARG A 64 -35.96 -18.30 14.92
CA ARG A 64 -34.77 -17.44 14.86
C ARG A 64 -33.59 -18.15 15.55
N VAL A 65 -32.68 -18.73 14.76
CA VAL A 65 -31.45 -19.37 15.25
C VAL A 65 -30.35 -18.31 15.37
N GLU A 66 -30.05 -17.87 16.59
CA GLU A 66 -28.87 -17.03 16.86
C GLU A 66 -27.71 -17.89 17.37
N TYR A 67 -26.56 -17.79 16.69
CA TYR A 67 -25.31 -18.40 17.15
C TYR A 67 -24.72 -17.53 18.26
N VAL A 68 -24.54 -18.13 19.44
CA VAL A 68 -23.99 -17.42 20.60
C VAL A 68 -22.48 -17.30 20.44
N ASN A 69 -21.99 -16.06 20.35
CA ASN A 69 -20.58 -15.78 20.60
C ASN A 69 -20.31 -15.94 22.10
N SER A 70 -19.69 -17.06 22.50
CA SER A 70 -19.03 -17.18 23.79
C SER A 70 -17.75 -16.32 23.79
N PRO A 71 -17.40 -15.64 24.89
CA PRO A 71 -16.09 -14.99 25.02
C PRO A 71 -14.91 -15.98 25.02
N TYR A 72 -15.17 -17.29 25.06
CA TYR A 72 -14.17 -18.36 24.97
C TYR A 72 -14.33 -19.17 23.66
N ARG A 73 -13.96 -18.54 22.54
CA ARG A 73 -14.15 -19.03 21.14
C ARG A 73 -13.55 -20.40 20.78
N ASN A 74 -12.76 -21.05 21.63
CA ASN A 74 -11.86 -22.13 21.21
C ASN A 74 -12.16 -23.54 21.75
N TYR A 75 -13.24 -23.79 22.49
CA TYR A 75 -13.36 -25.05 23.25
C TYR A 75 -14.51 -26.02 22.93
N ASP A 76 -15.35 -25.79 21.92
CA ASP A 76 -16.22 -26.89 21.47
C ASP A 76 -16.67 -26.75 20.01
N ARG A 77 -16.14 -27.60 19.12
CA ARG A 77 -16.65 -27.79 17.75
C ARG A 77 -17.61 -28.98 17.65
N GLN A 78 -17.87 -29.69 18.76
CA GLN A 78 -18.59 -30.97 18.74
C GLN A 78 -20.00 -30.87 19.35
N ASN A 79 -20.28 -29.94 20.26
CA ASN A 79 -21.63 -29.74 20.79
C ASN A 79 -22.35 -28.53 20.17
N ARG A 80 -23.52 -28.75 19.57
CA ARG A 80 -24.35 -27.71 18.93
C ARG A 80 -25.54 -27.37 19.82
N TRP A 81 -25.38 -26.48 20.79
CA TRP A 81 -26.54 -25.89 21.50
C TRP A 81 -27.00 -24.60 20.83
N THR A 82 -28.32 -24.40 20.79
CA THR A 82 -29.00 -23.22 20.22
C THR A 82 -30.17 -22.84 21.12
N TYR A 83 -30.68 -21.62 20.99
CA TYR A 83 -31.92 -21.20 21.65
C TYR A 83 -33.07 -21.20 20.66
N TYR A 84 -34.29 -21.42 21.17
CA TYR A 84 -35.52 -21.21 20.41
C TYR A 84 -36.48 -20.35 21.22
N TYR A 85 -37.40 -19.69 20.52
CA TYR A 85 -38.28 -18.68 21.11
C TYR A 85 -39.74 -19.03 20.85
N GLU A 86 -40.58 -18.95 21.89
CA GLU A 86 -42.04 -18.97 21.79
C GLU A 86 -42.59 -17.91 22.75
N ASN A 87 -43.50 -17.06 22.28
CA ASN A 87 -44.11 -15.96 23.06
C ASN A 87 -43.10 -15.03 23.79
N GLY A 88 -41.96 -14.75 23.16
CA GLY A 88 -40.91 -13.89 23.72
C GLY A 88 -40.06 -14.54 24.83
N LYS A 89 -40.25 -15.83 25.10
CA LYS A 89 -39.49 -16.61 26.09
C LYS A 89 -38.53 -17.57 25.40
N GLN A 90 -37.38 -17.83 26.02
CA GLN A 90 -36.29 -18.68 25.54
C GLN A 90 -36.39 -20.11 26.07
N GLY A 91 -36.19 -21.07 25.17
CA GLY A 91 -35.93 -22.48 25.46
C GLY A 91 -34.59 -22.92 24.89
N LEU A 92 -34.02 -23.98 25.44
CA LEU A 92 -32.72 -24.52 25.05
C LEU A 92 -32.89 -25.72 24.12
N LYS A 93 -32.11 -25.75 23.04
CA LYS A 93 -31.87 -26.94 22.22
C LYS A 93 -30.44 -27.40 22.38
N VAL A 94 -30.24 -28.70 22.55
CA VAL A 94 -28.91 -29.33 22.53
C VAL A 94 -28.90 -30.36 21.41
N ASN A 95 -27.94 -30.23 20.49
CA ASN A 95 -27.83 -31.04 19.27
C ASN A 95 -29.08 -31.06 18.38
N GLY A 96 -29.92 -30.03 18.46
CA GLY A 96 -31.16 -29.88 17.70
C GLY A 96 -32.42 -30.30 18.44
N GLU A 97 -32.29 -31.02 19.57
CA GLU A 97 -33.42 -31.47 20.39
C GLU A 97 -33.80 -30.41 21.44
N LYS A 98 -35.11 -30.14 21.61
CA LYS A 98 -35.62 -29.23 22.64
C LYS A 98 -35.47 -29.90 24.02
N VAL A 99 -34.56 -29.39 24.86
CA VAL A 99 -34.27 -29.93 26.19
C VAL A 99 -34.95 -29.16 27.33
N THR A 100 -35.29 -27.89 27.11
CA THR A 100 -36.13 -27.13 28.04
C THR A 100 -37.31 -26.50 27.31
N GLN A 101 -38.42 -26.26 28.03
CA GLN A 101 -39.54 -25.46 27.52
C GLN A 101 -39.13 -23.99 27.37
N PRO A 102 -39.74 -23.21 26.45
CA PRO A 102 -39.42 -21.81 26.25
C PRO A 102 -40.14 -20.95 27.30
N ILE A 103 -39.70 -21.03 28.55
CA ILE A 103 -40.32 -20.33 29.70
C ILE A 103 -39.39 -19.27 30.31
N TYR A 104 -38.13 -19.23 29.88
CA TYR A 104 -37.11 -18.37 30.47
C TYR A 104 -37.04 -17.01 29.79
N ASP A 105 -36.76 -15.97 30.56
CA ASP A 105 -36.40 -14.64 30.03
C ASP A 105 -34.98 -14.63 29.46
N ARG A 106 -34.09 -15.48 29.97
CA ARG A 106 -32.69 -15.57 29.53
C ARG A 106 -32.11 -16.97 29.75
N VAL A 107 -31.33 -17.45 28.79
CA VAL A 107 -30.48 -18.65 28.90
C VAL A 107 -29.04 -18.26 28.56
N ILE A 108 -28.09 -18.60 29.42
CA ILE A 108 -26.66 -18.28 29.28
C ILE A 108 -25.86 -19.59 29.40
N ALA A 109 -25.09 -19.93 28.37
CA ALA A 109 -24.22 -21.10 28.41
C ALA A 109 -23.13 -20.99 29.48
N CYS A 110 -22.95 -22.06 30.26
CA CYS A 110 -21.99 -22.17 31.35
C CYS A 110 -21.15 -23.47 31.20
N TYR A 111 -19.83 -23.32 31.02
CA TYR A 111 -18.95 -24.47 30.79
C TYR A 111 -18.82 -25.39 32.01
N PRO A 112 -18.54 -26.71 31.83
CA PRO A 112 -18.45 -27.40 30.54
C PRO A 112 -19.81 -27.83 29.95
N HIS A 113 -20.85 -28.10 30.75
CA HIS A 113 -22.12 -28.68 30.28
C HIS A 113 -23.38 -28.20 31.03
N SER A 114 -23.45 -26.93 31.41
CA SER A 114 -24.59 -26.35 32.15
C SER A 114 -25.07 -25.03 31.55
N PHE A 115 -26.25 -24.56 31.95
CA PHE A 115 -26.85 -23.33 31.44
C PHE A 115 -27.49 -22.56 32.59
N ILE A 116 -27.08 -21.30 32.77
CA ILE A 116 -27.75 -20.38 33.70
C ILE A 116 -29.06 -19.97 33.04
N VAL A 117 -30.18 -20.23 33.71
CA VAL A 117 -31.53 -19.88 33.24
C VAL A 117 -32.11 -18.79 34.13
N GLY A 118 -32.81 -17.83 33.54
CA GLY A 118 -33.39 -16.69 34.25
C GLY A 118 -34.87 -16.54 33.93
N GLN A 119 -35.69 -16.34 34.96
CA GLN A 119 -37.13 -16.07 34.83
C GLN A 119 -37.58 -15.14 35.97
N ASN A 120 -38.37 -14.10 35.65
CA ASN A 120 -38.91 -13.16 36.64
C ASN A 120 -37.84 -12.55 37.57
N ASN A 121 -36.68 -12.18 37.00
CA ASN A 121 -35.49 -11.65 37.71
C ASN A 121 -34.80 -12.63 38.69
N LEU A 122 -35.20 -13.90 38.70
CA LEU A 122 -34.51 -14.95 39.43
C LEU A 122 -33.74 -15.85 38.46
N TYR A 123 -32.61 -16.37 38.93
CA TYR A 123 -31.70 -17.22 38.19
C TYR A 123 -31.59 -18.60 38.85
N GLY A 124 -31.33 -19.59 38.01
CA GLY A 124 -31.09 -20.99 38.35
C GLY A 124 -30.10 -21.61 37.36
N LEU A 125 -29.86 -22.91 37.49
CA LEU A 125 -28.91 -23.66 36.67
C LEU A 125 -29.55 -24.96 36.19
N VAL A 126 -29.42 -25.26 34.92
CA VAL A 126 -29.82 -26.54 34.33
C VAL A 126 -28.62 -27.22 33.67
N ASP A 127 -28.62 -28.55 33.60
CA ASP A 127 -27.62 -29.28 32.82
C ASP A 127 -27.96 -29.31 31.32
N SER A 128 -27.11 -29.95 30.53
CA SER A 128 -27.32 -30.13 29.08
C SER A 128 -28.50 -31.02 28.70
N THR A 129 -29.11 -31.73 29.64
CA THR A 129 -30.36 -32.49 29.46
C THR A 129 -31.60 -31.67 29.82
N GLY A 130 -31.42 -30.45 30.35
CA GLY A 130 -32.50 -29.61 30.85
C GLY A 130 -32.92 -29.92 32.29
N LYS A 131 -32.22 -30.83 32.99
CA LYS A 131 -32.47 -31.13 34.40
C LYS A 131 -32.06 -29.94 35.26
N VAL A 132 -32.92 -29.55 36.19
CA VAL A 132 -32.63 -28.49 37.15
C VAL A 132 -31.53 -28.95 38.12
N ILE A 133 -30.41 -28.23 38.11
CA ILE A 133 -29.30 -28.37 39.07
C ILE A 133 -29.53 -27.42 40.24
N LEU A 134 -29.88 -26.17 39.95
CA LEU A 134 -30.21 -25.14 40.93
C LEU A 134 -31.53 -24.48 40.55
N GLU A 135 -32.49 -24.51 41.47
CA GLU A 135 -33.80 -23.87 41.31
C GLU A 135 -33.69 -22.35 41.08
N LEU A 136 -34.69 -21.76 40.42
CA LEU A 136 -34.83 -20.32 40.16
C LEU A 136 -35.07 -19.54 41.48
N GLN A 137 -34.01 -19.30 42.24
CA GLN A 137 -34.09 -18.64 43.55
C GLN A 137 -33.02 -17.56 43.78
N PHE A 138 -32.10 -17.39 42.83
CA PHE A 138 -30.97 -16.47 42.97
C PHE A 138 -31.25 -15.13 42.31
N GLU A 139 -30.94 -14.03 43.00
CA GLU A 139 -31.05 -12.67 42.48
C GLU A 139 -29.98 -12.38 41.41
N PHE A 140 -28.87 -13.14 41.42
CA PHE A 140 -27.76 -13.02 40.47
C PHE A 140 -26.98 -14.33 40.37
N MET A 141 -26.56 -14.69 39.15
CA MET A 141 -25.63 -15.80 38.89
C MET A 141 -24.63 -15.42 37.79
N MET A 142 -23.36 -15.79 37.96
CA MET A 142 -22.30 -15.55 36.98
C MET A 142 -21.21 -16.63 37.03
N GLN A 143 -20.78 -17.12 35.87
CA GLN A 143 -19.63 -18.02 35.77
C GLN A 143 -18.32 -17.26 35.99
N LEU A 144 -17.50 -17.70 36.96
CA LEU A 144 -16.19 -17.10 37.27
C LEU A 144 -15.03 -17.75 36.50
N ASN A 145 -15.11 -19.07 36.33
CA ASN A 145 -14.16 -19.88 35.56
C ASN A 145 -14.85 -21.19 35.14
N GLN A 146 -14.10 -22.14 34.59
CA GLN A 146 -14.62 -23.42 34.10
C GLN A 146 -15.29 -24.30 35.19
N GLU A 147 -15.06 -24.01 36.46
CA GLU A 147 -15.51 -24.86 37.58
C GLU A 147 -16.48 -24.17 38.53
N LEU A 148 -16.50 -22.83 38.57
CA LEU A 148 -17.15 -22.05 39.63
C LEU A 148 -18.17 -21.04 39.11
N ILE A 149 -19.29 -21.00 39.81
CA ILE A 149 -20.40 -20.07 39.62
C ILE A 149 -20.57 -19.25 40.90
N GLN A 150 -20.55 -17.93 40.75
CA GLN A 150 -20.94 -16.99 41.79
C GLN A 150 -22.45 -16.84 41.80
N VAL A 151 -23.04 -16.87 42.99
CA VAL A 151 -24.49 -16.69 43.17
C VAL A 151 -24.78 -15.66 44.25
N ARG A 152 -25.92 -14.97 44.14
CA ARG A 152 -26.43 -14.03 45.15
C ARG A 152 -27.87 -14.36 45.52
N GLN A 153 -28.16 -14.37 46.82
CA GLN A 153 -29.49 -14.52 47.39
C GLN A 153 -29.57 -13.74 48.71
N ASP A 154 -30.67 -13.00 48.93
CA ASP A 154 -30.85 -12.13 50.11
C ASP A 154 -29.68 -11.16 50.34
N LYS A 155 -29.16 -10.56 49.25
CA LYS A 155 -27.96 -9.67 49.28
C LYS A 155 -26.70 -10.34 49.84
N LYS A 156 -26.63 -11.67 49.89
CA LYS A 156 -25.45 -12.43 50.29
C LYS A 156 -24.94 -13.24 49.11
N GLU A 157 -23.63 -13.38 49.03
CA GLU A 157 -22.96 -14.09 47.96
C GLU A 157 -22.31 -15.38 48.45
N GLY A 158 -22.22 -16.34 47.52
CA GLY A 158 -21.60 -17.65 47.71
C GLY A 158 -21.05 -18.18 46.38
N LEU A 159 -20.40 -19.34 46.45
CA LEU A 159 -19.82 -20.02 45.29
C LEU A 159 -20.36 -21.44 45.20
N TYR A 160 -20.68 -21.87 43.99
CA TYR A 160 -21.12 -23.22 43.67
C TYR A 160 -20.28 -23.75 42.52
N HIS A 161 -20.13 -25.07 42.46
CA HIS A 161 -19.70 -25.75 41.25
C HIS A 161 -20.83 -25.78 40.23
N ALA A 162 -20.47 -25.97 38.95
CA ALA A 162 -21.43 -26.11 37.87
C ALA A 162 -22.33 -27.36 37.97
N ASP A 163 -22.01 -28.30 38.86
CA ASP A 163 -22.84 -29.47 39.21
C ASP A 163 -23.82 -29.21 40.38
N GLY A 164 -23.84 -27.97 40.91
CA GLY A 164 -24.68 -27.58 42.05
C GLY A 164 -24.04 -27.81 43.43
N THR A 165 -22.83 -28.36 43.49
CA THR A 165 -22.12 -28.55 44.76
C THR A 165 -21.74 -27.19 45.36
N LYS A 166 -22.08 -26.97 46.64
CA LYS A 166 -21.75 -25.74 47.35
C LYS A 166 -20.26 -25.67 47.69
N VAL A 167 -19.59 -24.60 47.27
CA VAL A 167 -18.16 -24.33 47.53
C VAL A 167 -18.01 -23.34 48.67
N LEU A 168 -18.65 -22.17 48.56
CA LEU A 168 -18.73 -21.17 49.64
C LEU A 168 -20.20 -20.89 49.98
N PRO A 169 -20.55 -20.83 51.28
CA PRO A 169 -21.93 -20.55 51.70
C PRO A 169 -22.34 -19.09 51.41
N LEU A 170 -23.64 -18.88 51.20
CA LEU A 170 -24.32 -17.58 51.05
C LEU A 170 -24.28 -16.75 52.35
N LYS A 171 -23.11 -16.23 52.72
CA LYS A 171 -22.93 -15.45 53.95
C LYS A 171 -22.10 -14.19 53.79
N TYR A 172 -21.44 -14.04 52.64
CA TYR A 172 -20.55 -12.92 52.36
C TYR A 172 -21.35 -11.77 51.76
N LEU A 173 -20.94 -10.53 52.05
CA LEU A 173 -21.54 -9.36 51.40
C LEU A 173 -21.13 -9.32 49.92
N ASN A 174 -19.85 -9.61 49.62
CA ASN A 174 -19.32 -9.69 48.26
C ASN A 174 -18.27 -10.82 48.15
N VAL A 175 -18.23 -11.48 46.99
CA VAL A 175 -17.14 -12.36 46.51
C VAL A 175 -16.52 -11.67 45.29
N PHE A 176 -15.28 -11.22 45.41
CA PHE A 176 -14.64 -10.37 44.40
C PHE A 176 -13.89 -11.13 43.31
N GLY A 177 -13.64 -12.43 43.50
CA GLY A 177 -13.00 -13.28 42.51
C GLY A 177 -12.25 -14.45 43.13
N VAL A 178 -11.86 -15.39 42.25
CA VAL A 178 -11.09 -16.59 42.56
C VAL A 178 -9.95 -16.72 41.56
N ASN A 179 -8.72 -16.93 42.04
CA ASN A 179 -7.57 -17.21 41.16
C ASN A 179 -7.32 -18.72 40.96
N SER A 180 -6.42 -19.08 40.03
CA SER A 180 -6.07 -20.48 39.77
C SER A 180 -5.29 -21.14 40.92
N ALA A 181 -4.77 -20.37 41.88
CA ALA A 181 -4.20 -20.91 43.11
C ALA A 181 -5.27 -21.33 44.15
N GLY A 182 -6.56 -21.10 43.87
CA GLY A 182 -7.68 -21.44 44.76
C GLY A 182 -7.85 -20.46 45.91
N GLN A 183 -7.35 -19.23 45.77
CA GLN A 183 -7.53 -18.14 46.73
C GLN A 183 -8.75 -17.30 46.34
N VAL A 184 -9.56 -16.93 47.33
CA VAL A 184 -10.83 -16.22 47.15
C VAL A 184 -10.83 -14.94 47.98
N ALA A 185 -11.07 -13.80 47.33
CA ALA A 185 -11.23 -12.51 48.01
C ALA A 185 -12.70 -12.28 48.33
N VAL A 186 -13.03 -12.08 49.61
CA VAL A 186 -14.41 -11.86 50.07
C VAL A 186 -14.52 -10.65 50.99
N GLN A 187 -15.72 -10.08 51.06
CA GLN A 187 -16.11 -9.07 52.04
C GLN A 187 -17.19 -9.62 52.96
N ASP A 188 -17.02 -9.47 54.28
CA ASP A 188 -18.05 -9.83 55.24
C ASP A 188 -19.11 -8.74 55.44
N LYS A 189 -20.14 -9.04 56.25
CA LYS A 189 -21.21 -8.09 56.58
C LYS A 189 -20.76 -6.85 57.36
N LYS A 190 -19.56 -6.87 57.94
CA LYS A 190 -18.94 -5.71 58.62
C LYS A 190 -18.06 -4.90 57.66
N HIS A 191 -18.19 -5.14 56.35
CA HIS A 191 -17.39 -4.55 55.28
C HIS A 191 -15.88 -4.87 55.35
N LYS A 192 -15.47 -5.87 56.14
CA LYS A 192 -14.05 -6.28 56.26
C LYS A 192 -13.69 -7.28 55.17
N LEU A 193 -12.48 -7.12 54.62
CA LEU A 193 -11.93 -8.01 53.58
C LEU A 193 -11.22 -9.21 54.19
N HIS A 194 -11.34 -10.35 53.53
CA HIS A 194 -10.67 -11.60 53.90
C HIS A 194 -10.20 -12.35 52.66
N LEU A 195 -9.04 -12.98 52.75
CA LEU A 195 -8.54 -13.94 51.77
C LEU A 195 -8.81 -15.35 52.31
N LEU A 196 -9.54 -16.16 51.54
CA LEU A 196 -9.91 -17.53 51.90
C LEU A 196 -9.34 -18.51 50.87
N ASN A 197 -9.33 -19.80 51.19
CA ASN A 197 -9.22 -20.85 50.18
C ASN A 197 -10.61 -21.35 49.72
N LEU A 198 -10.64 -22.19 48.69
CA LEU A 198 -11.88 -22.80 48.17
C LEU A 198 -12.63 -23.69 49.18
N LYS A 199 -12.00 -24.13 50.28
CA LYS A 199 -12.67 -24.85 51.38
C LYS A 199 -13.30 -23.90 52.41
N GLY A 200 -13.26 -22.59 52.17
CA GLY A 200 -13.74 -21.56 53.10
C GLY A 200 -12.85 -21.34 54.33
N LYS A 201 -11.66 -21.97 54.39
CA LYS A 201 -10.68 -21.71 55.45
C LYS A 201 -10.02 -20.37 55.19
N THR A 202 -9.97 -19.53 56.21
CA THR A 202 -9.31 -18.23 56.13
C THR A 202 -7.81 -18.38 55.99
N ILE A 203 -7.26 -17.75 54.94
CA ILE A 203 -5.82 -17.58 54.70
C ILE A 203 -5.37 -16.33 55.46
N GLN A 204 -6.06 -15.21 55.27
CA GLN A 204 -5.81 -13.97 56.00
C GLN A 204 -7.11 -13.21 56.28
N LYS A 205 -7.29 -12.76 57.52
CA LYS A 205 -8.50 -12.04 57.98
C LYS A 205 -8.23 -10.54 58.16
N ASN A 206 -9.30 -9.74 58.05
CA ASN A 206 -9.31 -8.32 58.39
C ASN A 206 -8.17 -7.55 57.70
N VAL A 207 -8.20 -7.53 56.37
CA VAL A 207 -7.20 -6.86 55.55
C VAL A 207 -7.76 -5.58 54.96
N ASP A 208 -6.86 -4.67 54.58
CA ASP A 208 -7.22 -3.37 54.01
C ASP A 208 -7.43 -3.47 52.50
N ASN A 209 -6.68 -4.34 51.82
CA ASN A 209 -6.80 -4.57 50.37
C ASN A 209 -6.31 -5.98 49.97
N ILE A 210 -6.84 -6.51 48.86
CA ILE A 210 -6.41 -7.76 48.23
C ILE A 210 -6.36 -7.54 46.71
N GLN A 211 -5.20 -7.78 46.11
CA GLN A 211 -5.02 -7.89 44.66
C GLN A 211 -4.75 -9.35 44.28
N LEU A 212 -5.63 -9.94 43.48
CA LEU A 212 -5.47 -11.32 43.00
C LEU A 212 -4.66 -11.39 41.70
N PHE A 213 -3.68 -12.29 41.67
CA PHE A 213 -2.96 -12.76 40.49
C PHE A 213 -3.32 -14.22 40.23
N ARG A 214 -3.00 -14.78 39.05
CA ARG A 214 -3.39 -16.15 38.70
C ARG A 214 -2.81 -17.20 39.65
N ASN A 215 -1.55 -17.03 40.08
CA ASN A 215 -0.80 -17.94 40.95
C ASN A 215 -0.56 -17.41 42.38
N GLY A 216 -1.17 -16.30 42.78
CA GLY A 216 -0.99 -15.71 44.11
C GLY A 216 -1.83 -14.46 44.34
N ALA A 217 -1.55 -13.74 45.43
CA ALA A 217 -2.23 -12.50 45.80
C ALA A 217 -1.28 -11.56 46.55
N VAL A 218 -1.41 -10.25 46.34
CA VAL A 218 -0.81 -9.22 47.18
C VAL A 218 -1.86 -8.76 48.18
N VAL A 219 -1.52 -8.76 49.46
CA VAL A 219 -2.44 -8.43 50.55
C VAL A 219 -1.87 -7.26 51.34
N LYS A 220 -2.70 -6.24 51.59
CA LYS A 220 -2.37 -5.10 52.44
C LYS A 220 -3.05 -5.24 53.80
N LYS A 221 -2.32 -5.09 54.90
CA LYS A 221 -2.84 -5.07 56.26
C LYS A 221 -1.99 -4.17 57.15
N ASP A 222 -2.64 -3.34 57.96
CA ASP A 222 -1.99 -2.45 58.94
C ASP A 222 -0.93 -1.56 58.25
N ASP A 223 -1.29 -1.05 57.06
CA ASP A 223 -0.43 -0.27 56.15
C ASP A 223 0.80 -0.97 55.55
N GLN A 224 0.99 -2.27 55.83
CA GLN A 224 2.06 -3.09 55.24
C GLN A 224 1.52 -4.11 54.23
N TYR A 225 2.38 -4.59 53.34
CA TYR A 225 2.04 -5.53 52.28
C TYR A 225 2.79 -6.85 52.45
N ALA A 226 2.14 -7.94 52.01
CA ALA A 226 2.72 -9.27 51.92
C ALA A 226 2.27 -9.98 50.63
N LEU A 227 3.14 -10.84 50.10
CA LEU A 227 2.87 -11.68 48.94
C LEU A 227 2.41 -13.07 49.40
N PHE A 228 1.23 -13.49 48.97
CA PHE A 228 0.65 -14.80 49.25
C PHE A 228 0.67 -15.66 47.99
N VAL A 229 1.37 -16.79 48.02
CA VAL A 229 1.41 -17.75 46.91
C VAL A 229 0.87 -19.11 47.37
N LYS A 230 0.75 -20.07 46.45
CA LYS A 230 0.39 -21.43 46.84
C LYS A 230 1.49 -22.04 47.70
N GLY A 231 1.20 -22.32 48.96
CA GLY A 231 2.12 -22.99 49.89
C GLY A 231 2.80 -22.08 50.93
N GLY A 232 2.61 -20.76 50.85
CA GLY A 232 3.19 -19.83 51.84
C GLY A 232 2.91 -18.37 51.54
N HIS A 233 3.43 -17.49 52.38
CA HIS A 233 3.39 -16.05 52.19
C HIS A 233 4.67 -15.41 52.75
N SER A 234 5.01 -14.21 52.27
CA SER A 234 6.01 -13.37 52.92
C SER A 234 5.47 -12.76 54.22
N ASP A 235 6.35 -12.16 55.02
CA ASP A 235 5.93 -11.32 56.14
C ASP A 235 5.26 -10.03 55.65
N PHE A 236 4.42 -9.44 56.51
CA PHE A 236 3.87 -8.09 56.32
C PHE A 236 4.95 -7.07 56.71
N GLU A 237 5.93 -6.87 55.83
CA GLU A 237 7.08 -6.00 56.09
C GLU A 237 7.37 -4.99 54.98
N TYR A 238 6.61 -5.06 53.87
CA TYR A 238 6.83 -4.19 52.72
C TYR A 238 5.92 -2.96 52.78
N ASP A 239 6.47 -1.80 52.47
CA ASP A 239 5.73 -0.54 52.34
C ASP A 239 4.82 -0.57 51.11
N SER A 240 5.25 -1.26 50.05
CA SER A 240 4.44 -1.53 48.87
C SER A 240 4.92 -2.80 48.13
N ILE A 241 3.99 -3.48 47.45
CA ILE A 241 4.29 -4.55 46.48
C ILE A 241 3.47 -4.27 45.22
N TYR A 242 4.14 -4.20 44.07
CA TYR A 242 3.47 -3.91 42.81
C TYR A 242 4.21 -4.53 41.64
N GLN A 243 3.49 -4.71 40.53
CA GLN A 243 4.13 -5.01 39.26
C GLN A 243 4.54 -3.67 38.62
N THR A 244 5.83 -3.50 38.36
CA THR A 244 6.34 -2.32 37.64
C THR A 244 5.76 -2.28 36.23
N GLY A 245 4.88 -1.31 35.99
CA GLY A 245 4.37 -0.91 34.67
C GLY A 245 4.50 0.61 34.55
N ASN A 246 5.32 1.07 33.60
CA ASN A 246 5.58 2.47 33.22
C ASN A 246 5.09 3.57 34.18
N TYR A 247 5.85 3.81 35.25
CA TYR A 247 5.85 5.10 35.94
C TYR A 247 7.29 5.42 36.38
N SER A 248 8.10 5.93 35.44
CA SER A 248 9.26 6.73 35.86
C SER A 248 8.73 8.07 36.36
N ARG A 249 9.08 8.44 37.59
CA ARG A 249 8.81 9.76 38.19
C ARG A 249 9.58 10.91 37.49
N ASN A 250 10.27 10.67 36.36
CA ASN A 250 11.15 11.63 35.70
C ASN A 250 10.85 11.88 34.20
N ASN A 251 9.58 11.98 33.81
CA ASN A 251 9.26 12.57 32.50
C ASN A 251 9.28 14.12 32.56
N ARG A 252 10.48 14.71 32.69
CA ARG A 252 10.73 16.17 32.65
C ARG A 252 10.73 16.75 31.22
N TYR A 253 9.86 16.27 30.33
CA TYR A 253 9.57 16.92 29.04
C TYR A 253 8.08 17.26 28.84
N SER A 254 7.24 17.17 29.87
CA SER A 254 5.84 17.65 29.83
C SER A 254 5.47 18.62 30.95
N ARG A 255 6.45 19.35 31.51
CA ARG A 255 6.17 20.57 32.29
C ARG A 255 6.23 21.79 31.38
N ASN A 256 5.15 22.03 30.65
CA ASN A 256 4.66 23.38 30.39
C ASN A 256 3.24 23.35 29.81
N ARG A 257 2.26 23.23 30.71
CA ARG A 257 1.18 24.22 30.89
C ARG A 257 0.41 23.85 32.15
N TYR A 258 0.20 24.85 33.00
CA TYR A 258 -0.48 24.81 34.30
C TYR A 258 0.30 24.21 35.47
N SER A 259 1.24 24.99 35.98
CA SER A 259 1.43 25.06 37.43
C SER A 259 0.22 25.80 38.02
N SER A 260 -0.63 25.10 38.77
CA SER A 260 -1.17 25.67 40.00
C SER A 260 -1.52 24.55 41.00
N LYS A 261 -0.86 24.63 42.14
CA LYS A 261 -1.23 24.14 43.47
C LYS A 261 -2.53 23.31 43.55
N ARG A 262 -2.40 22.01 43.84
CA ARG A 262 -3.05 21.37 45.00
C ARG A 262 -2.50 19.96 45.22
N SER A 263 -1.96 19.76 46.41
CA SER A 263 -1.84 18.45 47.03
C SER A 263 -3.22 17.80 47.05
N SER A 264 -3.36 16.68 46.36
CA SER A 264 -4.48 15.76 46.51
C SER A 264 -3.90 14.37 46.29
N SER A 265 -3.76 13.64 47.38
CA SER A 265 -3.69 12.18 47.41
C SER A 265 -4.54 11.60 46.28
N TYR A 266 -3.91 10.95 45.31
CA TYR A 266 -4.60 9.94 44.50
C TYR A 266 -4.86 8.75 45.42
N GLN A 267 -5.83 8.89 46.32
CA GLN A 267 -6.62 7.75 46.74
C GLN A 267 -7.24 7.22 45.45
N THR A 268 -6.80 6.03 45.06
CA THR A 268 -7.51 5.22 44.09
C THR A 268 -8.96 5.17 44.54
N LYS A 269 -9.86 5.89 43.85
CA LYS A 269 -11.28 5.57 43.93
C LYS A 269 -11.40 4.10 43.54
N PRO A 270 -11.89 3.20 44.41
CA PRO A 270 -12.10 1.82 44.00
C PRO A 270 -13.24 1.86 42.98
N ALA A 271 -12.90 1.75 41.69
CA ALA A 271 -13.90 1.51 40.67
C ALA A 271 -14.33 0.04 40.78
N PRO A 272 -15.59 -0.27 41.09
CA PRO A 272 -16.08 -1.64 41.00
C PRO A 272 -16.42 -1.94 39.54
N ARG A 273 -15.41 -2.06 38.67
CA ARG A 273 -15.56 -2.81 37.42
C ARG A 273 -15.30 -4.27 37.76
N PHE A 274 -16.31 -4.93 38.33
CA PHE A 274 -16.19 -6.31 38.77
C PHE A 274 -16.13 -7.28 37.58
N HIS A 275 -15.04 -8.03 37.56
CA HIS A 275 -14.75 -9.23 36.75
C HIS A 275 -14.40 -9.04 35.27
N ALA A 276 -13.13 -8.74 35.02
CA ALA A 276 -12.45 -9.04 33.77
C ALA A 276 -11.12 -9.76 34.06
N TYR A 277 -11.15 -11.10 33.99
CA TYR A 277 -10.00 -12.01 33.86
C TYR A 277 -8.75 -11.72 34.71
N ILE A 278 -8.55 -12.48 35.79
CA ILE A 278 -7.22 -12.61 36.44
C ILE A 278 -6.29 -13.33 35.46
N ARG A 279 -5.56 -12.58 34.61
CA ARG A 279 -4.73 -13.14 33.52
C ARG A 279 -3.27 -13.33 33.90
N GLU A 280 -2.76 -12.54 34.84
CA GLU A 280 -1.32 -12.39 35.04
C GLU A 280 -0.80 -13.38 36.10
N ASN A 281 0.24 -14.14 35.74
CA ASN A 281 1.06 -14.85 36.71
C ASN A 281 2.08 -13.88 37.32
N ILE A 282 2.30 -14.01 38.63
CA ILE A 282 3.48 -13.49 39.30
C ILE A 282 4.68 -14.29 38.79
N THR A 283 5.57 -13.64 38.06
CA THR A 283 6.93 -14.14 37.80
C THR A 283 7.90 -13.48 38.78
N THR A 284 7.87 -12.15 38.81
CA THR A 284 8.57 -11.28 39.75
C THR A 284 7.70 -10.05 40.03
N LEU A 285 7.76 -9.51 41.25
CA LEU A 285 7.14 -8.26 41.67
C LEU A 285 8.19 -7.34 42.28
N THR A 286 7.98 -6.03 42.16
CA THR A 286 8.77 -5.03 42.85
C THR A 286 8.26 -4.91 44.28
N VAL A 287 9.17 -4.96 45.25
CA VAL A 287 8.89 -4.74 46.67
C VAL A 287 9.61 -3.48 47.13
N GLU A 288 8.95 -2.69 47.97
CA GLU A 288 9.51 -1.51 48.61
C GLU A 288 9.59 -1.71 50.12
N LYS A 289 10.73 -1.40 50.71
CA LYS A 289 10.93 -1.37 52.17
C LYS A 289 11.93 -0.26 52.50
N GLU A 290 11.57 0.62 53.42
CA GLU A 290 12.40 1.75 53.86
C GLU A 290 12.86 2.64 52.69
N SER A 291 11.94 2.94 51.76
CA SER A 291 12.21 3.71 50.53
C SER A 291 13.24 3.10 49.57
N LYS A 292 13.57 1.82 49.72
CA LYS A 292 14.43 1.06 48.80
C LYS A 292 13.64 -0.04 48.11
N LEU A 293 14.06 -0.37 46.91
CA LEU A 293 13.37 -1.30 46.02
C LEU A 293 14.18 -2.58 45.82
N GLY A 294 13.47 -3.71 45.70
CA GLY A 294 14.00 -5.02 45.30
C GLY A 294 12.99 -5.78 44.44
N LEU A 295 13.35 -7.01 44.05
CA LEU A 295 12.45 -7.92 43.32
C LEU A 295 12.26 -9.22 44.10
N ILE A 296 11.01 -9.62 44.29
CA ILE A 296 10.62 -10.92 44.84
C ILE A 296 10.00 -11.80 43.75
N ASP A 297 10.31 -13.09 43.73
CA ASP A 297 9.71 -14.06 42.80
C ASP A 297 8.47 -14.76 43.39
N SER A 298 7.81 -15.60 42.58
CA SER A 298 6.67 -16.41 43.03
C SER A 298 7.02 -17.53 44.02
N ASN A 299 8.31 -17.77 44.30
CA ASN A 299 8.79 -18.69 45.33
C ASN A 299 9.11 -17.95 46.64
N LEU A 300 8.73 -16.67 46.75
CA LEU A 300 9.02 -15.80 47.89
C LEU A 300 10.51 -15.51 48.09
N LYS A 301 11.33 -15.67 47.05
CA LYS A 301 12.77 -15.36 47.10
C LYS A 301 13.02 -13.94 46.58
N LEU A 302 13.79 -13.16 47.33
CA LEU A 302 14.37 -11.92 46.82
C LEU A 302 15.42 -12.26 45.74
N VAL A 303 15.04 -12.09 44.47
CA VAL A 303 15.92 -12.30 43.31
C VAL A 303 16.74 -11.06 42.97
N VAL A 304 16.32 -9.90 43.47
CA VAL A 304 17.11 -8.66 43.52
C VAL A 304 16.98 -8.09 44.94
N PRO A 305 18.09 -7.80 45.64
CA PRO A 305 18.06 -7.28 47.01
C PRO A 305 17.37 -5.92 47.10
N ILE A 306 16.86 -5.59 48.29
CA ILE A 306 16.16 -4.31 48.54
C ILE A 306 17.20 -3.22 48.86
N GLU A 307 17.79 -2.64 47.81
CA GLU A 307 18.82 -1.60 47.96
C GLU A 307 18.80 -0.52 46.86
N PHE A 308 17.87 -0.64 45.89
CA PHE A 308 17.83 0.21 44.70
C PHE A 308 16.94 1.43 44.92
N ASP A 309 17.30 2.54 44.28
CA ASP A 309 16.53 3.80 44.29
C ASP A 309 15.39 3.77 43.27
N GLU A 310 15.61 3.12 42.13
CA GLU A 310 14.59 2.93 41.08
C GLU A 310 14.74 1.53 40.45
N ILE A 311 13.61 0.88 40.16
CA ILE A 311 13.56 -0.37 39.39
C ILE A 311 12.63 -0.17 38.20
N ILE A 312 13.17 -0.26 36.99
CA ILE A 312 12.44 0.06 35.75
C ILE A 312 12.29 -1.19 34.90
N ARG A 313 11.06 -1.70 34.82
CA ARG A 313 10.73 -2.86 33.98
C ARG A 313 10.37 -2.41 32.56
N GLN A 314 11.12 -2.89 31.57
CA GLN A 314 10.90 -2.55 30.17
C GLN A 314 9.83 -3.45 29.55
N ARG A 315 8.66 -2.90 29.21
CA ARG A 315 7.46 -3.67 28.79
C ARG A 315 7.69 -4.65 27.63
N TYR A 316 8.59 -4.30 26.71
CA TYR A 316 8.83 -5.08 25.48
C TYR A 316 10.14 -5.86 25.50
N HIS A 317 10.87 -5.82 26.61
CA HIS A 317 12.22 -6.38 26.69
C HIS A 317 12.33 -7.28 27.92
N SER A 318 13.03 -8.42 27.78
CA SER A 318 13.16 -9.43 28.83
C SER A 318 14.13 -9.05 29.95
N TYR A 319 14.26 -7.75 30.27
CA TYR A 319 15.13 -7.25 31.33
C TYR A 319 14.49 -6.13 32.19
N VAL A 320 15.06 -5.94 33.36
CA VAL A 320 14.75 -4.89 34.32
C VAL A 320 16.02 -4.07 34.55
N ASP A 321 15.92 -2.75 34.47
CA ASP A 321 17.00 -1.82 34.84
C ASP A 321 16.93 -1.53 36.34
N LEU A 322 18.08 -1.56 37.00
CA LEU A 322 18.24 -1.47 38.44
C LEU A 322 19.12 -0.27 38.79
N GLN A 323 18.53 0.83 39.27
CA GLN A 323 19.28 2.06 39.55
C GLN A 323 19.63 2.19 41.03
N LYS A 324 20.91 2.47 41.32
CA LYS A 324 21.44 2.78 42.65
C LYS A 324 22.38 3.99 42.53
N GLY A 325 21.93 5.14 43.03
CA GLY A 325 22.53 6.44 42.74
C GLY A 325 22.53 6.73 41.24
N GLU A 326 23.70 7.06 40.69
CA GLU A 326 23.91 7.29 39.25
C GLU A 326 24.31 6.01 38.49
N LEU A 327 24.37 4.86 39.17
CA LEU A 327 24.78 3.59 38.58
C LEU A 327 23.57 2.70 38.29
N HIS A 328 23.72 1.90 37.23
CA HIS A 328 22.72 1.00 36.69
C HIS A 328 23.24 -0.44 36.69
N GLY A 329 22.37 -1.36 37.06
CA GLY A 329 22.51 -2.80 36.94
C GLY A 329 21.35 -3.36 36.11
N PHE A 330 21.24 -4.68 36.02
CA PHE A 330 20.11 -5.29 35.33
C PHE A 330 19.72 -6.64 35.90
N TYR A 331 18.48 -7.03 35.66
CA TYR A 331 17.98 -8.37 35.90
C TYR A 331 17.29 -8.91 34.64
N LEU A 332 17.74 -10.07 34.14
CA LEU A 332 17.15 -10.74 32.97
C LEU A 332 16.06 -11.72 33.42
N ILE A 333 14.80 -11.35 33.18
CA ILE A 333 13.63 -12.06 33.73
C ILE A 333 13.58 -13.52 33.29
N ASN A 334 13.89 -13.79 32.01
CA ASN A 334 13.79 -15.15 31.46
C ASN A 334 14.94 -16.06 31.89
N LEU A 335 16.08 -15.48 32.29
CA LEU A 335 17.28 -16.23 32.66
C LEU A 335 17.54 -16.23 34.18
N GLY A 336 16.86 -15.37 34.93
CA GLY A 336 17.13 -15.14 36.35
C GLY A 336 18.51 -14.56 36.62
N VAL A 337 19.15 -13.93 35.63
CA VAL A 337 20.52 -13.37 35.75
C VAL A 337 20.44 -11.97 36.34
N TYR A 338 21.08 -11.79 37.49
CA TYR A 338 21.21 -10.51 38.20
C TYR A 338 22.62 -9.95 38.04
N GLN A 339 22.72 -8.66 37.71
CA GLN A 339 23.95 -7.88 37.66
C GLN A 339 23.78 -6.62 38.51
N ALA A 340 24.67 -6.45 39.50
CA ALA A 340 24.65 -5.30 40.41
C ALA A 340 24.89 -3.97 39.67
N ALA A 341 24.45 -2.86 40.28
CA ALA A 341 24.61 -1.53 39.71
C ALA A 341 26.07 -1.05 39.71
N THR A 342 26.74 -1.27 38.58
CA THR A 342 28.16 -0.90 38.37
C THR A 342 28.39 -0.11 37.08
N TYR A 343 27.36 0.04 36.23
CA TYR A 343 27.46 0.70 34.93
C TYR A 343 26.88 2.12 34.98
N SER A 344 27.36 3.03 34.13
CA SER A 344 26.76 4.36 34.01
C SER A 344 25.40 4.33 33.30
N SER A 345 25.11 3.30 32.51
CA SER A 345 23.77 3.07 31.93
C SER A 345 23.61 1.63 31.43
N VAL A 346 22.38 1.11 31.44
CA VAL A 346 22.01 -0.15 30.79
C VAL A 346 20.82 0.08 29.87
N THR A 347 20.98 -0.22 28.58
CA THR A 347 19.97 0.09 27.55
C THR A 347 19.75 -1.08 26.59
N TYR A 348 18.55 -1.18 26.06
CA TYR A 348 18.21 -2.16 25.05
C TYR A 348 18.84 -1.83 23.70
N MET A 349 19.45 -2.81 23.03
CA MET A 349 20.02 -2.64 21.67
C MET A 349 19.22 -3.40 20.62
N SER A 350 18.98 -4.69 20.83
CA SER A 350 18.20 -5.53 19.92
C SER A 350 17.60 -6.72 20.67
N ASN A 351 16.76 -7.52 20.02
CA ASN A 351 16.10 -8.68 20.65
C ASN A 351 17.09 -9.69 21.25
N ARG A 352 18.38 -9.59 20.91
CA ARG A 352 19.45 -10.49 21.36
C ARG A 352 20.42 -9.86 22.34
N PHE A 353 20.46 -8.53 22.48
CA PHE A 353 21.56 -7.86 23.16
C PHE A 353 21.14 -6.61 23.95
N LEU A 354 21.82 -6.37 25.07
CA LEU A 354 21.82 -5.11 25.82
C LEU A 354 23.15 -4.38 25.62
N GLN A 355 23.08 -3.05 25.65
CA GLN A 355 24.23 -2.16 25.79
C GLN A 355 24.43 -1.81 27.26
N ILE A 356 25.66 -2.00 27.73
CA ILE A 356 26.13 -1.55 29.04
C ILE A 356 27.16 -0.44 28.83
N LYS A 357 27.14 0.62 29.63
CA LYS A 357 28.13 1.70 29.52
C LYS A 357 28.94 1.89 30.79
N ASP A 358 30.20 2.27 30.60
CA ASP A 358 31.05 2.83 31.66
C ASP A 358 31.63 4.15 31.13
N GLY A 359 31.16 5.26 31.70
CA GLY A 359 31.35 6.59 31.11
C GLY A 359 30.81 6.64 29.67
N GLN A 360 31.71 6.91 28.71
CA GLN A 360 31.40 6.97 27.28
C GLN A 360 31.62 5.65 26.54
N LYS A 361 32.21 4.64 27.21
CA LYS A 361 32.50 3.35 26.58
C LYS A 361 31.30 2.43 26.68
N VAL A 362 31.08 1.65 25.64
CA VAL A 362 29.96 0.75 25.42
C VAL A 362 30.48 -0.68 25.36
N GLY A 363 29.78 -1.55 26.06
CA GLY A 363 29.91 -3.00 26.03
C GLY A 363 28.57 -3.65 25.70
N ILE A 364 28.59 -4.95 25.40
CA ILE A 364 27.43 -5.73 24.98
C ILE A 364 27.23 -6.94 25.89
N VAL A 365 25.98 -7.18 26.29
CA VAL A 365 25.54 -8.36 27.02
C VAL A 365 24.52 -9.12 26.18
N SER A 366 24.62 -10.45 26.13
CA SER A 366 23.63 -11.32 25.48
C SER A 366 22.36 -11.45 26.31
N LEU A 367 21.20 -11.17 25.72
CA LEU A 367 19.88 -11.43 26.33
C LEU A 367 19.53 -12.92 26.37
N ASN A 368 20.18 -13.75 25.54
CA ASN A 368 19.93 -15.18 25.46
C ASN A 368 20.78 -15.99 26.45
N THR A 369 21.95 -15.48 26.83
CA THR A 369 22.87 -16.19 27.74
C THR A 369 23.20 -15.43 29.02
N GLY A 370 22.89 -14.13 29.09
CA GLY A 370 23.27 -13.24 30.19
C GLY A 370 24.76 -12.90 30.27
N LYS A 371 25.59 -13.41 29.34
CA LYS A 371 27.03 -13.19 29.33
C LYS A 371 27.39 -11.86 28.69
N THR A 372 28.37 -11.17 29.27
CA THR A 372 29.05 -10.04 28.64
C THR A 372 29.88 -10.55 27.45
N ILE A 373 29.53 -10.12 26.25
CA ILE A 373 30.23 -10.44 25.00
C ILE A 373 31.42 -9.48 24.85
N VAL A 374 31.17 -8.20 25.08
CA VAL A 374 32.16 -7.13 24.99
C VAL A 374 32.05 -6.30 26.27
N PRO A 375 33.08 -6.18 27.11
CA PRO A 375 33.05 -5.24 28.23
C PRO A 375 33.05 -3.79 27.71
N PRO A 376 32.68 -2.77 28.50
CA PRO A 376 32.77 -1.37 28.10
C PRO A 376 34.16 -0.99 27.57
N TYR A 377 34.28 -0.90 26.24
CA TYR A 377 35.57 -0.72 25.55
C TYR A 377 35.47 0.30 24.41
N TYR A 378 34.52 0.11 23.49
CA TYR A 378 34.31 0.95 22.31
C TYR A 378 33.49 2.20 22.63
N TYR A 379 33.63 3.28 21.87
CA TYR A 379 32.80 4.48 22.03
C TYR A 379 31.40 4.33 21.42
N HIS A 380 31.27 3.43 20.44
CA HIS A 380 29.99 3.10 19.81
C HIS A 380 29.98 1.65 19.35
N VAL A 381 28.82 1.00 19.43
CA VAL A 381 28.59 -0.38 18.97
C VAL A 381 27.21 -0.44 18.31
N ASN A 382 27.12 -0.99 17.10
CA ASN A 382 25.87 -1.17 16.37
C ASN A 382 25.69 -2.62 15.91
N ASP A 383 24.53 -3.22 16.15
CA ASP A 383 24.18 -4.59 15.70
C ASP A 383 23.79 -4.57 14.21
N VAL A 384 24.50 -5.34 13.40
CA VAL A 384 24.29 -5.46 11.95
C VAL A 384 24.44 -6.92 11.53
N ASP A 385 23.32 -7.63 11.36
CA ASP A 385 23.24 -9.00 10.81
C ASP A 385 24.30 -10.00 11.34
N ASN A 386 24.24 -10.27 12.65
CA ASN A 386 25.17 -11.17 13.35
C ASN A 386 26.62 -10.67 13.45
N LEU A 387 26.84 -9.37 13.25
CA LEU A 387 28.10 -8.70 13.51
C LEU A 387 27.84 -7.41 14.31
N PHE A 388 28.91 -6.85 14.86
CA PHE A 388 28.89 -5.50 15.41
C PHE A 388 29.82 -4.58 14.63
N ILE A 389 29.29 -3.45 14.17
CA ILE A 389 30.11 -2.32 13.73
C ILE A 389 30.49 -1.54 14.99
N VAL A 390 31.78 -1.49 15.28
CA VAL A 390 32.33 -0.87 16.48
C VAL A 390 33.09 0.39 16.12
N LYS A 391 33.13 1.36 17.03
CA LYS A 391 33.94 2.57 16.90
C LYS A 391 34.88 2.72 18.07
N ASP A 392 36.18 2.71 17.81
CA ASP A 392 37.20 3.16 18.77
C ASP A 392 37.66 4.57 18.40
N ARG A 393 37.38 5.52 19.30
CA ARG A 393 37.53 6.96 19.08
C ARG A 393 36.85 7.42 17.78
N MET A 394 37.64 7.69 16.74
CA MET A 394 37.17 8.19 15.45
C MET A 394 37.12 7.11 14.36
N LYS A 395 37.71 5.93 14.61
CA LYS A 395 37.82 4.87 13.61
C LYS A 395 36.86 3.73 13.92
N SER A 396 36.29 3.17 12.86
CA SER A 396 35.28 2.14 12.84
C SER A 396 35.90 0.83 12.38
N GLY A 397 35.46 -0.27 12.99
CA GLY A 397 35.86 -1.64 12.70
C GLY A 397 34.66 -2.58 12.77
N ILE A 398 34.90 -3.87 12.61
CA ILE A 398 33.89 -4.93 12.67
C ILE A 398 34.37 -6.00 13.64
N ILE A 399 33.48 -6.45 14.52
CA ILE A 399 33.69 -7.63 15.36
C ILE A 399 32.51 -8.60 15.18
N ASP A 400 32.73 -9.88 15.47
CA ASP A 400 31.66 -10.88 15.48
C ASP A 400 30.82 -10.84 16.77
N THR A 401 29.71 -11.59 16.81
CA THR A 401 28.86 -11.71 18.01
C THR A 401 29.48 -12.51 19.16
N SER A 402 30.70 -13.03 18.99
CA SER A 402 31.50 -13.64 20.05
C SER A 402 32.52 -12.65 20.63
N GLY A 403 32.68 -11.47 20.02
CA GLY A 403 33.64 -10.44 20.42
C GLY A 403 34.98 -10.49 19.68
N ASN A 404 35.15 -11.37 18.69
CA ASN A 404 36.40 -11.47 17.93
C ASN A 404 36.48 -10.36 16.88
N VAL A 405 37.68 -9.80 16.67
CA VAL A 405 37.89 -8.78 15.65
C VAL A 405 37.88 -9.38 14.25
N VAL A 406 37.00 -8.86 13.39
CA VAL A 406 36.89 -9.20 11.96
C VAL A 406 37.62 -8.16 11.11
N LEU A 407 37.48 -6.88 11.46
CA LEU A 407 38.16 -5.76 10.83
C LEU A 407 38.56 -4.74 11.90
N GLU A 408 39.87 -4.48 12.02
CA GLU A 408 40.40 -3.54 13.00
C GLU A 408 39.84 -2.12 12.80
N PRO A 409 39.51 -1.38 13.89
CA PRO A 409 39.08 0.01 13.81
C PRO A 409 40.10 0.93 13.13
N SER A 410 39.97 1.10 11.82
CA SER A 410 40.95 1.81 10.97
C SER A 410 40.31 2.76 9.95
N TYR A 411 38.99 2.65 9.73
CA TYR A 411 38.25 3.46 8.75
C TYR A 411 37.39 4.52 9.42
N ASP A 412 37.17 5.67 8.81
CA ASP A 412 36.33 6.72 9.43
C ASP A 412 34.88 6.25 9.62
N ARG A 413 34.34 5.52 8.64
CA ARG A 413 32.98 4.96 8.65
C ARG A 413 32.96 3.59 7.98
N ILE A 414 32.06 2.74 8.46
CA ILE A 414 31.73 1.44 7.89
C ILE A 414 30.21 1.34 7.80
N TYR A 415 29.69 0.98 6.64
CA TYR A 415 28.26 0.75 6.40
C TYR A 415 28.06 -0.53 5.62
N LYS A 416 27.00 -1.28 5.93
CA LYS A 416 26.65 -2.48 5.15
C LYS A 416 26.13 -2.08 3.77
N LEU A 417 26.69 -2.68 2.71
CA LEU A 417 26.37 -2.37 1.31
C LEU A 417 25.25 -3.25 0.74
N ASN A 418 25.20 -4.53 1.09
CA ASN A 418 24.16 -5.45 0.64
C ASN A 418 23.39 -6.04 1.83
N TYR A 419 22.07 -6.06 1.76
CA TYR A 419 21.24 -6.80 2.71
C TYR A 419 21.04 -8.20 2.15
N GLY A 420 21.97 -9.11 2.47
CA GLY A 420 21.90 -10.51 2.06
C GLY A 420 20.53 -11.09 2.41
N ARG A 421 19.78 -11.57 1.40
CA ARG A 421 18.46 -12.19 1.63
C ARG A 421 18.59 -13.66 2.03
N LYS A 422 19.81 -14.22 1.93
CA LYS A 422 20.13 -15.60 2.27
C LYS A 422 21.28 -15.67 3.26
N LYS A 423 21.28 -16.74 4.05
CA LYS A 423 22.29 -17.05 5.07
C LYS A 423 23.71 -17.23 4.50
N ASP A 424 23.81 -17.55 3.19
CA ASP A 424 25.07 -17.92 2.52
C ASP A 424 25.55 -16.86 1.52
N GLU A 425 24.92 -15.67 1.47
CA GLU A 425 25.42 -14.56 0.64
C GLU A 425 26.51 -13.80 1.39
N ASP A 426 27.65 -13.58 0.73
CA ASP A 426 28.75 -12.77 1.26
C ASP A 426 28.26 -11.38 1.68
N GLN A 427 28.73 -10.92 2.84
CA GLN A 427 28.35 -9.62 3.38
C GLN A 427 29.41 -8.57 3.03
N LEU A 428 28.98 -7.58 2.26
CA LEU A 428 29.81 -6.49 1.79
C LEU A 428 29.56 -5.23 2.61
N PHE A 429 30.63 -4.50 2.87
CA PHE A 429 30.65 -3.27 3.64
C PHE A 429 31.37 -2.18 2.85
N SER A 430 30.76 -1.00 2.80
CA SER A 430 31.45 0.21 2.37
C SER A 430 32.30 0.69 3.54
N ILE A 431 33.57 0.93 3.25
CA ILE A 431 34.56 1.46 4.18
C ILE A 431 34.99 2.84 3.68
N SER A 432 35.23 3.80 4.57
CA SER A 432 35.66 5.14 4.16
C SER A 432 36.94 5.60 4.84
N ASP A 433 37.78 6.31 4.11
CA ASP A 433 38.88 7.13 4.65
C ASP A 433 38.74 8.55 4.10
N GLY A 434 38.47 9.50 4.98
CA GLY A 434 37.99 10.84 4.62
C GLY A 434 36.70 10.81 3.80
N LYS A 435 36.76 11.41 2.60
CA LYS A 435 35.64 11.47 1.65
C LYS A 435 35.67 10.32 0.62
N GLN A 436 36.66 9.44 0.68
CA GLN A 436 36.82 8.35 -0.26
C GLN A 436 36.27 7.05 0.32
N TYR A 437 35.66 6.25 -0.53
CA TYR A 437 35.00 5.00 -0.20
C TYR A 437 35.68 3.82 -0.89
N GLY A 438 35.63 2.67 -0.23
CA GLY A 438 36.11 1.36 -0.67
C GLY A 438 35.11 0.26 -0.27
N VAL A 439 35.46 -0.99 -0.53
CA VAL A 439 34.63 -2.16 -0.24
C VAL A 439 35.43 -3.22 0.49
N PHE A 440 34.86 -3.71 1.59
CA PHE A 440 35.31 -4.87 2.34
C PHE A 440 34.25 -5.98 2.28
N SER A 441 34.68 -7.22 2.19
CA SER A 441 33.86 -8.43 2.18
C SER A 441 34.29 -9.33 3.34
N LEU A 442 33.34 -10.06 3.93
CA LEU A 442 33.67 -11.06 4.95
C LEU A 442 34.38 -12.28 4.36
N GLU A 443 34.04 -12.67 3.13
CA GLU A 443 34.64 -13.81 2.45
C GLU A 443 35.99 -13.48 1.80
N HIS A 444 36.08 -12.33 1.13
CA HIS A 444 37.19 -11.94 0.26
C HIS A 444 38.12 -10.87 0.89
N GLY A 445 37.77 -10.33 2.06
CA GLY A 445 38.52 -9.26 2.71
C GLY A 445 38.41 -7.93 1.96
N LEU A 446 39.52 -7.19 1.86
CA LEU A 446 39.53 -5.87 1.22
C LEU A 446 39.48 -5.99 -0.31
N ILE A 447 38.33 -5.69 -0.91
CA ILE A 447 38.09 -5.77 -2.36
C ILE A 447 38.55 -4.47 -3.04
N LEU A 448 38.06 -3.32 -2.56
CA LEU A 448 38.39 -2.00 -3.09
C LEU A 448 38.92 -1.12 -1.97
N LYS A 449 40.12 -0.56 -2.14
CA LYS A 449 40.66 0.44 -1.21
C LYS A 449 39.86 1.74 -1.31
N PRO A 450 39.75 2.54 -0.22
CA PRO A 450 39.20 3.89 -0.29
C PRO A 450 39.90 4.73 -1.36
N SER A 451 39.23 4.96 -2.49
CA SER A 451 39.76 5.72 -3.62
C SER A 451 38.65 6.35 -4.49
N TYR A 452 37.38 6.10 -4.16
CA TYR A 452 36.22 6.49 -4.95
C TYR A 452 35.37 7.53 -4.21
N ASP A 453 34.76 8.47 -4.92
CA ASP A 453 33.90 9.50 -4.33
C ASP A 453 32.56 8.92 -3.85
N ASN A 454 32.11 7.83 -4.48
CA ASN A 454 30.96 7.04 -4.05
C ASN A 454 31.09 5.57 -4.46
N ILE A 455 30.37 4.72 -3.72
CA ILE A 455 30.22 3.29 -4.02
C ILE A 455 28.78 2.89 -3.79
N SER A 456 28.23 2.09 -4.70
CA SER A 456 26.89 1.52 -4.56
C SER A 456 26.81 0.12 -5.16
N MET A 457 25.74 -0.60 -4.86
CA MET A 457 25.45 -1.89 -5.49
C MET A 457 24.51 -1.67 -6.68
N LEU A 458 24.88 -2.18 -7.85
CA LEU A 458 23.96 -2.19 -9.01
C LEU A 458 22.83 -3.20 -8.78
N ASN A 459 23.20 -4.33 -8.20
CA ASN A 459 22.40 -5.47 -7.78
C ASN A 459 23.28 -6.30 -6.84
N ASN A 460 22.87 -7.50 -6.41
CA ASN A 460 23.71 -8.34 -5.54
C ASN A 460 24.87 -9.05 -6.28
N ARG A 461 25.35 -8.54 -7.43
CA ARG A 461 26.47 -9.11 -8.19
C ARG A 461 27.53 -8.11 -8.61
N TYR A 462 27.21 -6.81 -8.63
CA TYR A 462 28.15 -5.79 -9.11
C TYR A 462 28.18 -4.57 -8.23
N ILE A 463 29.38 -4.03 -8.11
CA ILE A 463 29.72 -2.80 -7.40
C ILE A 463 29.87 -1.70 -8.45
N VAL A 464 29.17 -0.59 -8.25
CA VAL A 464 29.34 0.63 -9.03
C VAL A 464 30.22 1.58 -8.24
N THR A 465 31.30 2.01 -8.86
CA THR A 465 32.25 2.99 -8.33
C THR A 465 31.98 4.34 -8.98
N GLY A 466 32.28 5.44 -8.28
CA GLY A 466 32.17 6.79 -8.81
C GLY A 466 33.43 7.62 -8.61
N VAL A 467 33.87 8.32 -9.67
CA VAL A 467 34.94 9.33 -9.64
C VAL A 467 34.42 10.57 -10.37
N GLY A 468 34.22 11.67 -9.64
CA GLY A 468 33.48 12.82 -10.12
C GLY A 468 32.05 12.45 -10.54
N ASN A 469 31.71 12.71 -11.80
CA ASN A 469 30.41 12.37 -12.40
C ASN A 469 30.46 11.09 -13.26
N LEU A 470 31.55 10.34 -13.18
CA LEU A 470 31.78 9.14 -13.99
C LEU A 470 31.74 7.89 -13.11
N HIS A 471 31.26 6.80 -13.70
CA HIS A 471 30.97 5.56 -13.02
C HIS A 471 31.68 4.38 -13.69
N GLY A 472 32.19 3.49 -12.85
CA GLY A 472 32.81 2.21 -13.22
C GLY A 472 31.99 1.03 -12.68
N LEU A 473 32.34 -0.18 -13.11
CA LEU A 473 31.64 -1.41 -12.73
C LEU A 473 32.62 -2.51 -12.38
N TYR A 474 32.43 -3.13 -11.22
CA TYR A 474 33.26 -4.20 -10.69
C TYR A 474 32.39 -5.40 -10.29
N THR A 475 32.94 -6.60 -10.39
CA THR A 475 32.38 -7.80 -9.77
C THR A 475 32.60 -7.78 -8.24
N LEU A 476 31.93 -8.69 -7.51
CA LEU A 476 32.07 -8.77 -6.05
C LEU A 476 33.46 -9.21 -5.56
N ASP A 477 34.23 -9.91 -6.39
CA ASP A 477 35.64 -10.27 -6.14
C ASP A 477 36.63 -9.16 -6.56
N GLY A 478 36.14 -8.02 -7.05
CA GLY A 478 36.96 -6.85 -7.36
C GLY A 478 37.53 -6.81 -8.79
N LYS A 479 37.10 -7.69 -9.69
CA LYS A 479 37.46 -7.59 -11.10
C LYS A 479 36.73 -6.41 -11.76
N GLN A 480 37.51 -5.50 -12.35
CA GLN A 480 36.97 -4.38 -13.13
C GLN A 480 36.36 -4.87 -14.45
N LEU A 481 35.10 -4.51 -14.69
CA LEU A 481 34.38 -4.77 -15.95
C LEU A 481 34.32 -3.51 -16.81
N LEU A 482 34.10 -2.36 -16.19
CA LEU A 482 34.06 -1.05 -16.85
C LEU A 482 34.89 -0.05 -16.04
N ALA A 483 35.73 0.72 -16.73
CA ALA A 483 36.40 1.88 -16.16
C ALA A 483 35.43 3.03 -15.88
N GLU A 484 35.82 3.94 -14.98
CA GLU A 484 35.09 5.15 -14.59
C GLU A 484 35.00 6.18 -15.71
N GLU A 485 34.29 5.82 -16.78
CA GLU A 485 34.14 6.63 -17.99
C GLU A 485 32.68 6.85 -18.38
N PHE A 486 31.74 6.21 -17.67
CA PHE A 486 30.32 6.24 -18.00
C PHE A 486 29.59 7.26 -17.14
N ARG A 487 28.72 8.06 -17.74
CA ARG A 487 27.89 9.02 -16.98
C ARG A 487 26.87 8.31 -16.10
N PHE A 488 26.50 7.08 -16.46
CA PHE A 488 25.52 6.27 -15.72
C PHE A 488 25.66 4.79 -16.07
N ILE A 489 25.42 3.93 -15.08
CA ILE A 489 25.33 2.48 -15.23
C ILE A 489 24.08 2.00 -14.49
N THR A 490 23.20 1.27 -15.18
CA THR A 490 21.98 0.69 -14.60
C THR A 490 21.79 -0.76 -14.99
N ALA A 491 20.98 -1.45 -14.23
CA ALA A 491 20.45 -2.73 -14.64
C ALA A 491 19.12 -2.57 -15.40
N GLY A 492 18.83 -3.51 -16.29
CA GLY A 492 17.51 -3.67 -16.90
C GLY A 492 16.44 -4.05 -15.86
N LYS A 493 15.20 -4.22 -16.30
CA LYS A 493 14.13 -4.72 -15.41
C LYS A 493 14.24 -6.23 -15.27
N ALA A 494 13.93 -6.73 -14.08
CA ALA A 494 13.80 -8.15 -13.79
C ALA A 494 12.32 -8.53 -13.66
N GLN A 495 11.94 -9.70 -14.17
CA GLN A 495 10.62 -10.29 -13.96
C GLN A 495 10.32 -10.44 -12.46
N TYR A 496 9.05 -10.38 -12.07
CA TYR A 496 8.62 -10.69 -10.70
C TYR A 496 9.04 -12.13 -10.35
N GLY A 497 10.01 -12.28 -9.43
CA GLY A 497 10.60 -13.57 -9.04
C GLY A 497 11.94 -13.91 -9.72
N ALA A 498 12.32 -13.22 -10.79
CA ALA A 498 13.69 -13.28 -11.30
C ALA A 498 14.62 -12.58 -10.30
N ARG A 499 15.71 -13.26 -9.92
CA ARG A 499 16.59 -12.77 -8.85
C ARG A 499 17.33 -11.49 -9.26
N TYR A 500 17.78 -11.41 -10.50
CA TYR A 500 18.57 -10.28 -10.99
C TYR A 500 18.29 -10.03 -12.49
N PRO A 501 18.26 -8.76 -12.92
CA PRO A 501 18.18 -8.42 -14.33
C PRO A 501 19.42 -8.95 -15.08
N LYS A 502 19.21 -9.54 -16.26
CA LYS A 502 20.29 -10.11 -17.09
C LYS A 502 21.00 -9.07 -17.96
N LEU A 503 20.49 -7.85 -17.99
CA LEU A 503 20.98 -6.75 -18.80
C LEU A 503 21.58 -5.65 -17.92
N ILE A 504 22.77 -5.18 -18.27
CA ILE A 504 23.37 -3.95 -17.74
C ILE A 504 23.49 -2.95 -18.87
N ILE A 505 23.12 -1.70 -18.61
CA ILE A 505 23.14 -0.61 -19.56
C ILE A 505 24.11 0.43 -19.05
N ALA A 506 25.17 0.70 -19.80
CA ALA A 506 26.16 1.73 -19.48
C ALA A 506 26.13 2.82 -20.54
N TYR A 507 26.06 4.08 -20.11
CA TYR A 507 25.84 5.23 -20.98
C TYR A 507 26.99 6.23 -20.92
N LYS A 508 27.53 6.59 -22.09
CA LYS A 508 28.59 7.59 -22.28
C LYS A 508 28.28 8.42 -23.53
N ASP A 509 27.88 9.68 -23.35
CA ASP A 509 27.55 10.63 -24.43
C ASP A 509 26.46 10.14 -25.42
N SER A 510 26.82 9.55 -26.56
CA SER A 510 25.88 8.94 -27.51
C SER A 510 26.04 7.43 -27.62
N LEU A 511 26.92 6.84 -26.81
CA LEU A 511 27.22 5.42 -26.77
C LEU A 511 26.42 4.77 -25.64
N THR A 512 25.59 3.80 -26.00
CA THR A 512 24.97 2.88 -25.05
C THR A 512 25.61 1.51 -25.22
N LEU A 513 26.24 1.00 -24.17
CA LEU A 513 26.71 -0.37 -24.09
C LEU A 513 25.65 -1.23 -23.40
N LEU A 514 25.32 -2.36 -24.01
CA LEU A 514 24.43 -3.37 -23.46
C LEU A 514 25.27 -4.58 -23.08
N LEU A 515 25.41 -4.84 -21.78
CA LEU A 515 26.15 -5.99 -21.29
C LEU A 515 25.20 -7.08 -20.82
N ASP A 516 25.56 -8.32 -21.11
CA ASP A 516 24.91 -9.51 -20.56
C ASP A 516 25.22 -9.68 -19.05
N SER A 517 24.65 -10.72 -18.46
CA SER A 517 24.85 -11.07 -17.05
C SER A 517 26.26 -11.58 -16.70
N ALA A 518 27.16 -11.71 -17.67
CA ALA A 518 28.57 -12.00 -17.49
C ALA A 518 29.45 -10.75 -17.72
N GLY A 519 28.86 -9.62 -18.14
CA GLY A 519 29.55 -8.39 -18.47
C GLY A 519 30.05 -8.33 -19.92
N ASN A 520 29.63 -9.23 -20.80
CA ASN A 520 29.98 -9.21 -22.21
C ASN A 520 29.04 -8.32 -23.00
N ASN A 521 29.56 -7.62 -24.01
CA ASN A 521 28.76 -6.77 -24.87
C ASN A 521 27.82 -7.60 -25.78
N ILE A 522 26.52 -7.32 -25.73
CA ILE A 522 25.46 -7.99 -26.50
C ILE A 522 25.49 -7.57 -27.97
N LEU A 523 25.87 -6.31 -28.25
CA LEU A 523 25.91 -5.77 -29.62
C LEU A 523 27.28 -5.20 -29.95
N LYS A 524 27.88 -5.71 -31.04
CA LYS A 524 29.14 -5.17 -31.58
C LYS A 524 28.96 -3.77 -32.20
N GLU A 525 27.80 -3.50 -32.78
CA GLU A 525 27.49 -2.21 -33.41
C GLU A 525 27.08 -1.16 -32.37
N LYS A 526 27.43 0.10 -32.63
CA LYS A 526 27.04 1.22 -31.77
C LYS A 526 25.54 1.49 -31.87
N ILE A 527 24.90 1.65 -30.72
CA ILE A 527 23.50 2.06 -30.58
C ILE A 527 23.45 3.58 -30.52
N ILE A 528 22.65 4.20 -31.39
CA ILE A 528 22.46 5.66 -31.44
C ILE A 528 21.11 6.10 -30.89
N ASP A 529 20.12 5.19 -30.82
CA ASP A 529 18.83 5.44 -30.21
C ASP A 529 18.25 4.12 -29.65
N TYR A 530 17.52 4.23 -28.54
CA TYR A 530 16.75 3.13 -27.98
C TYR A 530 15.43 3.66 -27.40
N SER A 531 14.35 2.94 -27.61
CA SER A 531 13.02 3.36 -27.15
C SER A 531 12.10 2.17 -26.91
N VAL A 532 10.86 2.40 -26.50
CA VAL A 532 9.87 1.33 -26.37
C VAL A 532 9.19 1.09 -27.72
N VAL A 533 8.94 -0.17 -28.07
CA VAL A 533 8.13 -0.50 -29.25
C VAL A 533 6.68 -0.16 -28.97
N LYS A 534 6.11 0.76 -29.74
CA LYS A 534 4.72 1.21 -29.59
C LYS A 534 3.77 0.22 -30.24
N ASN A 535 2.53 0.11 -29.76
CA ASN A 535 1.47 -0.61 -30.50
C ASN A 535 0.78 0.29 -31.54
N ASP A 536 -0.25 -0.24 -32.20
CA ASP A 536 -1.10 0.47 -33.19
C ASP A 536 -1.76 1.74 -32.64
N LYS A 537 -1.83 1.84 -31.31
CA LYS A 537 -2.39 2.97 -30.57
C LYS A 537 -1.30 3.94 -30.08
N GLY A 538 -0.02 3.70 -30.33
CA GLY A 538 1.08 4.50 -29.80
C GLY A 538 1.37 4.27 -28.31
N ILE A 539 0.61 3.37 -27.66
CA ILE A 539 0.67 3.13 -26.22
C ILE A 539 1.93 2.33 -25.88
N ARG A 540 2.59 2.72 -24.77
CA ARG A 540 3.52 1.83 -24.05
C ARG A 540 2.70 0.68 -23.51
N LEU A 541 2.81 -0.51 -24.10
CA LEU A 541 2.23 -1.71 -23.48
C LEU A 541 2.98 -1.96 -22.16
N TYR A 542 2.53 -1.32 -21.07
CA TYR A 542 2.59 -1.98 -19.79
C TYR A 542 1.61 -3.12 -19.91
N SER A 543 2.09 -4.28 -20.35
CA SER A 543 1.30 -5.45 -20.13
C SER A 543 1.15 -5.57 -18.60
N ARG A 544 -0.09 -5.39 -18.15
CA ARG A 544 -0.53 -5.81 -16.81
C ARG A 544 -0.58 -7.35 -16.73
N SER A 545 -0.18 -8.08 -17.76
CA SER A 545 -0.03 -9.52 -17.72
C SER A 545 1.23 -9.86 -16.93
N TYR A 546 1.08 -10.75 -15.96
CA TYR A 546 2.14 -11.28 -15.10
C TYR A 546 3.29 -11.99 -15.88
N ASN A 547 3.25 -12.02 -17.21
CA ASN A 547 4.12 -12.79 -18.12
C ASN A 547 4.65 -12.00 -19.36
N SER A 548 4.55 -10.67 -19.44
CA SER A 548 5.03 -9.98 -20.65
C SER A 548 6.52 -9.69 -20.66
N ASN A 549 7.16 -10.14 -21.73
CA ASN A 549 8.49 -9.70 -22.14
C ASN A 549 8.54 -8.17 -22.28
N ASP A 550 9.40 -7.49 -21.50
CA ASP A 550 9.67 -6.06 -21.68
C ASP A 550 10.63 -5.88 -22.88
N PHE A 551 10.09 -5.44 -24.02
CA PHE A 551 10.84 -5.23 -25.27
C PHE A 551 11.33 -3.78 -25.43
N MET A 552 12.54 -3.62 -25.96
CA MET A 552 13.17 -2.34 -26.28
C MET A 552 13.53 -2.31 -27.77
N LEU A 553 13.08 -1.27 -28.49
CA LEU A 553 13.53 -0.95 -29.84
C LEU A 553 14.96 -0.42 -29.76
N ILE A 554 15.84 -0.96 -30.59
CA ILE A 554 17.23 -0.55 -30.74
C ILE A 554 17.44 -0.03 -32.15
N VAL A 555 18.08 1.13 -32.28
CA VAL A 555 18.51 1.70 -33.56
C VAL A 555 20.03 1.81 -33.57
N THR A 556 20.66 1.14 -34.53
CA THR A 556 22.11 1.16 -34.69
C THR A 556 22.57 2.38 -35.49
N GLU A 557 23.86 2.70 -35.41
CA GLU A 557 24.48 3.79 -36.17
C GLU A 557 24.29 3.69 -37.69
N LYS A 558 23.99 2.49 -38.21
CA LYS A 558 23.65 2.23 -39.61
C LYS A 558 22.18 2.54 -39.96
N GLY A 559 21.41 3.06 -39.00
CA GLY A 559 19.98 3.34 -39.15
C GLY A 559 19.10 2.09 -39.18
N LYS A 560 19.60 0.94 -38.69
CA LYS A 560 18.83 -0.30 -38.66
C LYS A 560 18.18 -0.53 -37.30
N SER A 561 16.95 -1.01 -37.33
CA SER A 561 16.06 -1.22 -36.19
C SER A 561 15.97 -2.70 -35.84
N GLY A 562 16.03 -3.02 -34.54
CA GLY A 562 15.84 -4.36 -33.97
C GLY A 562 15.15 -4.30 -32.61
N ILE A 563 14.76 -5.46 -32.06
CA ILE A 563 14.09 -5.56 -30.76
C ILE A 563 14.94 -6.38 -29.79
N LEU A 564 15.26 -5.79 -28.65
CA LEU A 564 15.88 -6.42 -27.49
C LEU A 564 14.81 -6.83 -26.49
N ASN A 565 14.88 -8.06 -25.97
CA ASN A 565 14.16 -8.45 -24.78
C ASN A 565 15.01 -8.05 -23.56
N THR A 566 14.53 -7.10 -22.76
CA THR A 566 15.30 -6.54 -21.63
C THR A 566 15.37 -7.47 -20.42
N GLU A 567 14.47 -8.45 -20.33
CA GLU A 567 14.49 -9.49 -19.30
C GLU A 567 15.52 -10.56 -19.62
N LEU A 568 15.55 -11.01 -20.88
CA LEU A 568 16.50 -12.01 -21.35
C LEU A 568 17.90 -11.42 -21.57
N GLY A 569 17.99 -10.13 -21.91
CA GLY A 569 19.23 -9.49 -22.34
C GLY A 569 19.66 -9.92 -23.74
N GLU A 570 18.70 -10.26 -24.61
CA GLU A 570 18.95 -10.85 -25.93
C GLU A 570 18.15 -10.15 -27.02
N MET A 571 18.73 -10.04 -28.22
CA MET A 571 18.01 -9.53 -29.40
C MET A 571 17.02 -10.59 -29.88
N VAL A 572 15.72 -10.32 -29.71
CA VAL A 572 14.65 -11.19 -30.23
C VAL A 572 14.34 -10.90 -31.70
N ILE A 573 14.57 -9.66 -32.15
CA ILE A 573 14.54 -9.28 -33.57
C ILE A 573 15.88 -8.61 -33.88
N PRO A 574 16.71 -9.13 -34.79
CA PRO A 574 17.99 -8.53 -35.12
C PRO A 574 17.82 -7.14 -35.72
N ALA A 575 18.83 -6.28 -35.55
CA ALA A 575 18.85 -4.93 -36.09
C ALA A 575 19.14 -4.91 -37.59
N GLU A 576 18.22 -5.43 -38.40
CA GLU A 576 18.33 -5.52 -39.87
C GLU A 576 17.22 -4.78 -40.64
N TYR A 577 16.19 -4.32 -39.94
CA TYR A 577 15.03 -3.65 -40.53
C TYR A 577 15.27 -2.15 -40.66
N ASP A 578 14.68 -1.52 -41.67
CA ASP A 578 14.74 -0.06 -41.82
C ASP A 578 13.94 0.64 -40.72
N GLU A 579 12.84 0.01 -40.29
CA GLU A 579 11.94 0.52 -39.27
C GLU A 579 11.18 -0.64 -38.62
N ILE A 580 10.92 -0.52 -37.31
CA ILE A 580 9.94 -1.36 -36.60
C ILE A 580 8.93 -0.40 -35.98
N SER A 581 7.73 -0.37 -36.55
CA SER A 581 6.76 0.71 -36.31
C SER A 581 5.67 0.35 -35.31
N MET A 582 5.43 -0.94 -35.07
CA MET A 582 4.27 -1.39 -34.29
C MET A 582 4.52 -2.75 -33.61
N MET A 583 4.14 -2.89 -32.34
CA MET A 583 4.08 -4.12 -31.55
C MET A 583 2.62 -4.49 -31.23
N ILE A 584 2.23 -5.74 -31.43
CA ILE A 584 0.86 -6.20 -31.28
C ILE A 584 0.87 -7.45 -30.41
N GLU A 585 0.27 -7.38 -29.23
CA GLU A 585 0.05 -8.53 -28.36
C GLU A 585 -1.25 -9.23 -28.72
N ASN A 586 -1.17 -10.52 -29.01
CA ASN A 586 -2.34 -11.36 -29.17
C ASN A 586 -2.79 -11.89 -27.80
N GLY A 587 -3.84 -11.29 -27.26
CA GLY A 587 -4.39 -11.67 -25.95
C GLY A 587 -4.93 -13.10 -25.85
N ALA A 588 -5.14 -13.81 -26.97
CA ALA A 588 -5.64 -15.19 -26.97
C ALA A 588 -4.55 -16.24 -26.76
N ASN A 589 -3.31 -15.97 -27.19
CA ASN A 589 -2.21 -16.93 -27.14
C ASN A 589 -0.88 -16.34 -26.63
N HIS A 590 -0.88 -15.06 -26.22
CA HIS A 590 0.29 -14.31 -25.75
C HIS A 590 1.43 -14.18 -26.80
N ASP A 591 1.16 -14.39 -28.08
CA ASP A 591 2.13 -14.07 -29.14
C ASP A 591 2.23 -12.56 -29.33
N THR A 592 3.46 -12.08 -29.51
CA THR A 592 3.72 -10.70 -29.90
C THR A 592 4.14 -10.65 -31.37
N TYR A 593 3.55 -9.74 -32.13
CA TYR A 593 3.86 -9.45 -33.53
C TYR A 593 4.43 -8.05 -33.69
N PHE A 594 5.32 -7.86 -34.66
CA PHE A 594 5.95 -6.59 -34.98
C PHE A 594 5.74 -6.25 -36.45
N VAL A 595 5.21 -5.05 -36.75
CA VAL A 595 5.19 -4.52 -38.12
C VAL A 595 6.57 -3.98 -38.42
N VAL A 596 7.18 -4.51 -39.47
CA VAL A 596 8.56 -4.21 -39.86
C VAL A 596 8.61 -3.66 -41.27
N LYS A 597 9.58 -2.79 -41.53
CA LYS A 597 9.88 -2.26 -42.85
C LYS A 597 11.24 -2.77 -43.30
N LYS A 598 11.29 -3.40 -44.47
CA LYS A 598 12.53 -3.89 -45.09
C LYS A 598 12.53 -3.49 -46.56
N ASN A 599 13.58 -2.80 -47.00
CA ASN A 599 13.72 -2.27 -48.35
C ASN A 599 12.52 -1.39 -48.76
N GLY A 600 12.01 -0.58 -47.83
CA GLY A 600 10.89 0.32 -48.07
C GLY A 600 9.49 -0.32 -48.04
N LYS A 601 9.38 -1.65 -47.92
CA LYS A 601 8.09 -2.39 -47.88
C LYS A 601 7.78 -2.89 -46.48
N TYR A 602 6.49 -2.95 -46.13
CA TYR A 602 5.99 -3.39 -44.83
C TYR A 602 5.61 -4.86 -44.83
N GLY A 603 5.94 -5.54 -43.73
CA GLY A 603 5.58 -6.92 -43.40
C GLY A 603 5.39 -7.09 -41.89
N VAL A 604 5.27 -8.35 -41.44
CA VAL A 604 5.05 -8.68 -40.02
C VAL A 604 5.95 -9.84 -39.61
N VAL A 605 6.60 -9.72 -38.45
CA VAL A 605 7.35 -10.80 -37.79
C VAL A 605 6.76 -11.06 -36.41
N ASN A 606 6.94 -12.25 -35.85
CA ASN A 606 6.58 -12.52 -34.45
C ASN A 606 7.79 -12.39 -33.50
N GLN A 607 7.57 -12.53 -32.20
CA GLN A 607 8.61 -12.46 -31.16
C GLN A 607 9.70 -13.53 -31.26
N GLN A 608 9.50 -14.58 -32.05
CA GLN A 608 10.53 -15.58 -32.37
C GLN A 608 11.28 -15.27 -33.68
N HIS A 609 11.17 -14.03 -34.18
CA HIS A 609 11.72 -13.57 -35.46
C HIS A 609 11.21 -14.34 -36.70
N LYS A 610 10.10 -15.07 -36.58
CA LYS A 610 9.47 -15.73 -37.72
C LYS A 610 8.68 -14.70 -38.54
N ILE A 611 8.98 -14.62 -39.83
CA ILE A 611 8.20 -13.81 -40.79
C ILE A 611 6.80 -14.41 -40.92
N GLN A 612 5.78 -13.60 -40.62
CA GLN A 612 4.34 -13.95 -40.69
C GLN A 612 3.70 -13.35 -41.95
N ILE A 613 4.16 -12.16 -42.35
CA ILE A 613 3.76 -11.49 -43.59
C ILE A 613 5.04 -10.98 -44.24
N GLU A 614 5.33 -11.45 -45.44
CA GLU A 614 6.53 -11.00 -46.17
C GLU A 614 6.48 -9.49 -46.46
N PRO A 615 7.58 -8.74 -46.26
CA PRO A 615 7.64 -7.31 -46.59
C PRO A 615 7.39 -7.03 -48.07
N ARG A 616 6.13 -6.72 -48.43
CA ARG A 616 5.72 -6.40 -49.81
C ARG A 616 4.70 -5.28 -49.95
N PHE A 617 4.14 -4.79 -48.84
CA PHE A 617 3.09 -3.78 -48.85
C PHE A 617 3.66 -2.36 -48.77
N ASP A 618 3.03 -1.41 -49.44
CA ASP A 618 3.40 0.02 -49.39
C ASP A 618 2.98 0.68 -48.06
N ALA A 619 1.95 0.13 -47.44
CA ALA A 619 1.53 0.44 -46.08
C ALA A 619 0.84 -0.78 -45.49
N LEU A 620 1.01 -0.98 -44.18
CA LEU A 620 0.32 -2.03 -43.44
C LEU A 620 -0.18 -1.42 -42.12
N GLN A 621 -1.50 -1.40 -41.95
CA GLN A 621 -2.13 -0.79 -40.77
C GLN A 621 -2.94 -1.83 -40.01
N LEU A 622 -2.77 -1.83 -38.68
CA LEU A 622 -3.70 -2.42 -37.74
C LEU A 622 -4.54 -1.28 -37.13
N TYR A 623 -5.82 -1.53 -36.91
CA TYR A 623 -6.70 -0.60 -36.20
C TYR A 623 -7.47 -1.36 -35.12
N GLY A 624 -7.17 -1.06 -33.86
CA GLY A 624 -8.00 -1.41 -32.70
C GLY A 624 -7.63 -2.73 -32.03
N ASN A 625 -6.87 -2.64 -30.93
CA ASN A 625 -6.59 -3.66 -29.91
C ASN A 625 -7.83 -4.28 -29.21
N GLU A 626 -8.82 -4.78 -29.94
CA GLU A 626 -9.92 -5.54 -29.35
C GLU A 626 -9.98 -6.96 -29.88
N THR A 627 -8.82 -7.63 -29.84
CA THR A 627 -8.72 -9.09 -29.81
C THR A 627 -9.07 -9.62 -28.41
N TYR A 628 -10.29 -9.34 -27.94
CA TYR A 628 -10.93 -10.17 -26.91
C TYR A 628 -11.98 -11.04 -27.59
N VAL A 629 -11.63 -12.30 -27.81
CA VAL A 629 -12.62 -13.34 -28.07
C VAL A 629 -12.52 -14.32 -26.93
N ARG A 630 -13.28 -14.06 -25.86
CA ARG A 630 -13.68 -15.15 -24.98
C ARG A 630 -14.79 -15.90 -25.70
N GLN A 631 -14.58 -17.20 -25.88
CA GLN A 631 -15.67 -18.12 -26.12
C GLN A 631 -16.71 -17.97 -25.00
N PHE A 632 -17.91 -17.57 -25.40
CA PHE A 632 -19.14 -17.98 -24.72
C PHE A 632 -20.04 -18.52 -25.84
N ASN A 633 -20.47 -19.78 -25.74
CA ASN A 633 -21.38 -20.45 -26.68
C ASN A 633 -20.88 -20.69 -28.12
N GLY A 634 -19.60 -21.07 -28.31
CA GLY A 634 -19.16 -21.74 -29.55
C GLY A 634 -18.97 -20.88 -30.80
N GLN A 635 -18.87 -19.55 -30.69
CA GLN A 635 -18.62 -18.65 -31.83
C GLN A 635 -17.12 -18.33 -32.05
N ILE A 636 -16.75 -18.16 -33.32
CA ILE A 636 -15.40 -18.21 -33.93
C ILE A 636 -14.45 -17.07 -33.50
N ILE A 637 -13.14 -17.39 -33.43
CA ILE A 637 -12.00 -16.47 -33.28
C ILE A 637 -11.77 -15.72 -34.61
N PRO A 638 -11.82 -14.37 -34.65
CA PRO A 638 -11.35 -13.59 -35.79
C PRO A 638 -9.86 -13.84 -35.98
N VAL A 639 -9.47 -14.24 -37.19
CA VAL A 639 -8.06 -14.24 -37.59
C VAL A 639 -7.59 -12.79 -37.61
N MET A 640 -6.47 -12.48 -36.97
CA MET A 640 -5.89 -11.13 -37.00
C MET A 640 -5.62 -10.73 -38.47
N THR A 641 -6.26 -9.66 -38.93
CA THR A 641 -6.11 -9.11 -40.29
C THR A 641 -5.56 -7.69 -40.26
N PHE A 642 -4.76 -7.36 -41.27
CA PHE A 642 -4.20 -6.05 -41.52
C PHE A 642 -4.82 -5.43 -42.77
N VAL A 643 -5.07 -4.12 -42.73
CA VAL A 643 -5.37 -3.35 -43.94
C VAL A 643 -4.05 -3.09 -44.64
N GLY A 644 -3.83 -3.76 -45.75
CA GLY A 644 -2.64 -3.57 -46.58
C GLY A 644 -2.93 -2.61 -47.73
N LYS A 645 -1.90 -1.87 -48.14
CA LYS A 645 -1.87 -1.13 -49.41
C LYS A 645 -0.85 -1.77 -50.35
N LEU A 646 -1.27 -2.04 -51.58
CA LEU A 646 -0.42 -2.51 -52.67
C LEU A 646 -0.66 -1.61 -53.89
N GLY A 647 0.34 -0.81 -54.25
CA GLY A 647 0.17 0.29 -55.20
C GLY A 647 -0.89 1.28 -54.72
N ASN A 648 -1.93 1.49 -55.53
CA ASN A 648 -3.06 2.38 -55.23
C ASN A 648 -4.31 1.63 -54.75
N ARG A 649 -4.17 0.37 -54.33
CA ARG A 649 -5.30 -0.46 -53.92
C ARG A 649 -5.13 -1.02 -52.51
N TYR A 650 -6.25 -1.15 -51.83
CA TYR A 650 -6.35 -1.64 -50.46
C TYR A 650 -7.08 -2.98 -50.42
N GLY A 651 -6.66 -3.83 -49.47
CA GLY A 651 -7.22 -5.15 -49.20
C GLY A 651 -6.88 -5.60 -47.78
N LEU A 652 -7.21 -6.85 -47.46
CA LEU A 652 -6.94 -7.46 -46.15
C LEU A 652 -6.00 -8.65 -46.30
N VAL A 653 -4.99 -8.73 -45.43
CA VAL A 653 -4.08 -9.88 -45.30
C VAL A 653 -4.05 -10.33 -43.85
N ASN A 654 -3.95 -11.63 -43.60
CA ASN A 654 -3.88 -12.17 -42.25
C ASN A 654 -2.45 -12.58 -41.84
N THR A 655 -2.27 -12.98 -40.57
CA THR A 655 -0.96 -13.43 -40.03
C THR A 655 -0.44 -14.74 -40.64
N LYS A 656 -1.19 -15.43 -41.50
CA LYS A 656 -0.72 -16.57 -42.30
C LYS A 656 -0.31 -16.15 -43.72
N ASP A 657 -0.10 -14.85 -43.91
CA ASP A 657 0.16 -14.21 -45.19
C ASP A 657 -0.90 -14.43 -46.28
N SER A 658 -2.12 -14.82 -45.89
CA SER A 658 -3.21 -15.11 -46.81
C SER A 658 -4.04 -13.86 -47.06
N ILE A 659 -4.37 -13.60 -48.33
CA ILE A 659 -5.28 -12.52 -48.72
C ILE A 659 -6.70 -12.89 -48.28
N VAL A 660 -7.27 -12.11 -47.36
CA VAL A 660 -8.65 -12.28 -46.87
C VAL A 660 -9.63 -11.47 -47.72
N LEU A 661 -9.22 -10.26 -48.12
CA LEU A 661 -9.98 -9.38 -49.00
C LEU A 661 -9.06 -8.92 -50.14
N PRO A 662 -9.43 -9.16 -51.41
CA PRO A 662 -8.61 -8.77 -52.56
C PRO A 662 -8.29 -7.28 -52.59
N PHE A 663 -7.07 -6.94 -53.03
CA PHE A 663 -6.55 -5.57 -53.12
C PHE A 663 -7.19 -4.81 -54.29
N THR A 664 -8.47 -4.47 -54.12
CA THR A 664 -9.35 -3.93 -55.18
C THR A 664 -10.10 -2.67 -54.74
N TYR A 665 -9.89 -2.17 -53.53
CA TYR A 665 -10.55 -0.95 -53.06
C TYR A 665 -9.61 0.24 -53.24
N SER A 666 -10.13 1.40 -53.66
CA SER A 666 -9.33 2.65 -53.71
C SER A 666 -9.06 3.19 -52.31
N GLU A 667 -9.97 2.97 -51.37
CA GLU A 667 -9.82 3.27 -49.94
C GLU A 667 -10.52 2.19 -49.11
N LEU A 668 -9.87 1.79 -48.02
CA LEU A 668 -10.39 0.83 -47.05
C LEU A 668 -9.90 1.23 -45.66
N THR A 669 -10.81 1.35 -44.70
CA THR A 669 -10.50 1.70 -43.30
C THR A 669 -11.28 0.78 -42.38
N LYS A 670 -10.64 0.24 -41.34
CA LYS A 670 -11.32 -0.57 -40.32
C LYS A 670 -12.04 0.35 -39.34
N LEU A 671 -13.33 0.13 -39.11
CA LEU A 671 -14.16 0.96 -38.23
C LEU A 671 -14.54 0.27 -36.91
N GLY A 672 -14.59 -1.07 -36.88
CA GLY A 672 -15.00 -1.85 -35.71
C GLY A 672 -14.36 -3.24 -35.69
N VAL A 673 -14.96 -4.20 -34.95
CA VAL A 673 -14.36 -5.53 -34.73
C VAL A 673 -14.16 -6.29 -36.05
N ASN A 674 -15.21 -6.35 -36.87
CA ASN A 674 -15.22 -7.01 -38.17
C ASN A 674 -15.84 -6.13 -39.27
N THR A 675 -15.79 -4.81 -39.11
CA THR A 675 -16.48 -3.84 -39.97
C THR A 675 -15.49 -2.84 -40.55
N TYR A 676 -15.66 -2.55 -41.85
CA TYR A 676 -14.76 -1.71 -42.63
C TYR A 676 -15.56 -0.71 -43.47
N LYS A 677 -15.05 0.53 -43.55
CA LYS A 677 -15.46 1.54 -44.51
C LYS A 677 -14.69 1.29 -45.81
N ALA A 678 -15.40 1.03 -46.89
CA ALA A 678 -14.82 0.82 -48.21
C ALA A 678 -15.40 1.80 -49.23
N LYS A 679 -14.55 2.35 -50.10
CA LYS A 679 -14.97 3.30 -51.13
C LYS A 679 -15.47 2.61 -52.39
N PHE A 680 -16.69 2.95 -52.80
CA PHE A 680 -17.38 2.50 -54.00
C PHE A 680 -17.71 3.73 -54.88
N GLY A 681 -16.88 4.00 -55.89
CA GLY A 681 -17.00 5.23 -56.68
C GLY A 681 -16.70 6.46 -55.81
N ASN A 682 -17.67 7.35 -55.70
CA ASN A 682 -17.56 8.59 -54.91
C ASN A 682 -18.11 8.47 -53.48
N HIS A 683 -18.69 7.32 -53.12
CA HIS A 683 -19.31 7.11 -51.81
C HIS A 683 -18.71 5.92 -51.09
N TYR A 684 -18.95 5.83 -49.78
CA TYR A 684 -18.56 4.72 -48.94
C TYR A 684 -19.72 3.76 -48.71
N LYS A 685 -19.37 2.51 -48.44
CA LYS A 685 -20.27 1.48 -47.91
C LYS A 685 -19.62 0.80 -46.72
N LEU A 686 -20.45 0.28 -45.82
CA LEU A 686 -20.02 -0.57 -44.72
C LEU A 686 -19.93 -2.03 -45.20
N ILE A 687 -18.77 -2.64 -45.05
CA ILE A 687 -18.52 -4.04 -45.42
C ILE A 687 -17.95 -4.84 -44.23
N ASP A 688 -18.07 -6.16 -44.26
CA ASP A 688 -17.31 -7.05 -43.38
C ASP A 688 -15.96 -7.49 -44.00
N ALA A 689 -15.17 -8.29 -43.27
CA ALA A 689 -13.87 -8.78 -43.75
C ALA A 689 -13.95 -9.67 -45.01
N SER A 690 -15.11 -10.25 -45.32
CA SER A 690 -15.32 -11.03 -46.55
C SER A 690 -15.64 -10.15 -47.77
N GLY A 691 -15.86 -8.85 -47.55
CA GLY A 691 -16.32 -7.91 -48.56
C GLY A 691 -17.84 -7.86 -48.71
N LYS A 692 -18.59 -8.58 -47.85
CA LYS A 692 -20.06 -8.50 -47.86
C LYS A 692 -20.49 -7.12 -47.42
N VAL A 693 -21.31 -6.47 -48.25
CA VAL A 693 -21.93 -5.19 -47.93
C VAL A 693 -22.96 -5.40 -46.80
N LEU A 694 -22.72 -4.75 -45.67
CA LEU A 694 -23.59 -4.80 -44.48
C LEU A 694 -24.72 -3.76 -44.56
N ASN A 695 -24.47 -2.66 -45.26
CA ASN A 695 -25.47 -1.64 -45.54
C ASN A 695 -25.32 -1.11 -46.97
N ALA A 696 -26.43 -1.06 -47.71
CA ALA A 696 -26.45 -0.74 -49.13
C ALA A 696 -26.37 0.76 -49.46
N GLY A 697 -26.50 1.65 -48.47
CA GLY A 697 -26.53 3.09 -48.67
C GLY A 697 -25.23 3.62 -49.29
N PRO A 698 -25.27 4.58 -50.22
CA PRO A 698 -24.13 5.46 -50.42
C PRO A 698 -23.98 6.34 -49.17
N PHE A 699 -22.77 6.42 -48.64
CA PHE A 699 -22.44 7.34 -47.57
C PHE A 699 -21.34 8.29 -48.03
N ASP A 700 -21.48 9.56 -47.71
CA ASP A 700 -20.40 10.54 -47.86
C ASP A 700 -19.32 10.33 -46.78
N GLU A 701 -19.73 9.85 -45.59
CA GLU A 701 -18.82 9.46 -44.50
C GLU A 701 -19.47 8.42 -43.56
N ILE A 702 -18.64 7.56 -42.97
CA ILE A 702 -18.98 6.64 -41.88
C ILE A 702 -17.91 6.78 -40.79
N THR A 703 -18.31 7.14 -39.58
CA THR A 703 -17.38 7.37 -38.46
C THR A 703 -16.91 6.06 -37.82
N GLN A 704 -15.94 6.17 -36.90
CA GLN A 704 -15.51 5.04 -36.07
C GLN A 704 -16.67 4.51 -35.22
N PHE A 705 -16.71 3.18 -34.99
CA PHE A 705 -17.63 2.59 -34.01
C PHE A 705 -17.14 2.87 -32.58
N GLU A 706 -18.01 3.46 -31.76
CA GLU A 706 -17.77 3.77 -30.35
C GLU A 706 -18.77 3.06 -29.43
N TYR A 707 -18.40 2.85 -28.17
CA TYR A 707 -19.26 2.19 -27.18
C TYR A 707 -20.40 3.11 -26.73
N LEU A 708 -21.64 2.61 -26.78
CA LEU A 708 -22.71 3.21 -25.99
C LEU A 708 -22.49 2.90 -24.50
N SER A 709 -22.61 3.91 -23.64
CA SER A 709 -22.52 3.69 -22.19
C SER A 709 -23.55 2.64 -21.74
N ARG A 710 -23.26 1.86 -20.68
CA ARG A 710 -24.16 0.83 -20.12
C ARG A 710 -25.58 1.32 -19.78
N TYR A 711 -25.79 2.64 -19.73
CA TYR A 711 -27.07 3.26 -19.39
C TYR A 711 -27.95 3.53 -20.63
N ASP A 712 -27.36 3.90 -21.77
CA ASP A 712 -28.11 4.12 -23.04
C ASP A 712 -28.56 2.82 -23.68
N ALA A 713 -27.83 1.72 -23.45
CA ALA A 713 -28.24 0.37 -23.82
C ALA A 713 -29.54 -0.09 -23.12
N ARG A 714 -30.06 0.65 -22.12
CA ARG A 714 -31.38 0.39 -21.52
C ARG A 714 -32.52 1.18 -22.20
N LYS A 715 -32.22 2.27 -22.89
CA LYS A 715 -33.21 3.13 -23.56
C LYS A 715 -33.53 2.62 -24.98
N TRP A 716 -32.57 1.92 -25.59
CA TRP A 716 -32.72 1.18 -26.83
C TRP A 716 -32.67 -0.31 -26.50
N LEU A 717 -33.56 -1.13 -27.06
CA LEU A 717 -33.64 -2.59 -26.87
C LEU A 717 -32.42 -3.34 -27.48
N ILE A 718 -31.21 -2.84 -27.30
CA ILE A 718 -29.99 -3.35 -27.90
C ILE A 718 -29.11 -3.93 -26.78
N LYS A 719 -28.89 -5.25 -26.83
CA LYS A 719 -28.15 -6.03 -25.81
C LYS A 719 -26.80 -5.37 -25.44
N ASN A 720 -26.51 -5.37 -24.13
CA ASN A 720 -25.24 -5.00 -23.48
C ASN A 720 -24.00 -5.16 -24.38
N ASN A 721 -23.17 -4.11 -24.51
CA ASN A 721 -21.93 -3.98 -25.32
C ASN A 721 -22.06 -3.63 -26.82
N SER A 722 -23.17 -3.04 -27.27
CA SER A 722 -23.30 -2.65 -28.68
C SER A 722 -22.59 -1.34 -29.01
N ARG A 723 -21.86 -1.31 -30.13
CA ARG A 723 -21.18 -0.11 -30.67
C ARG A 723 -22.00 0.56 -31.76
N VAL A 724 -21.88 1.87 -31.85
CA VAL A 724 -22.58 2.69 -32.84
C VAL A 724 -21.59 3.55 -33.59
N ALA A 725 -21.83 3.71 -34.89
CA ALA A 725 -21.17 4.69 -35.74
C ALA A 725 -22.22 5.63 -36.32
N LEU A 726 -21.78 6.81 -36.77
CA LEU A 726 -22.60 7.76 -37.48
C LEU A 726 -22.33 7.67 -38.98
N THR A 727 -23.40 7.70 -39.74
CA THR A 727 -23.37 7.70 -41.21
C THR A 727 -23.89 9.01 -41.73
N PHE A 728 -23.29 9.52 -42.79
CA PHE A 728 -23.65 10.79 -43.41
C PHE A 728 -23.92 10.59 -44.88
N TYR A 729 -25.03 11.13 -45.39
CA TYR A 729 -25.34 11.15 -46.81
C TYR A 729 -26.21 12.36 -47.14
N GLN A 730 -25.79 13.17 -48.12
CA GLN A 730 -26.54 14.36 -48.59
C GLN A 730 -26.92 15.33 -47.47
N GLY A 731 -26.04 15.50 -46.48
CA GLY A 731 -26.27 16.37 -45.32
C GLY A 731 -27.25 15.82 -44.28
N GLN A 732 -27.60 14.53 -44.37
CA GLN A 732 -28.38 13.81 -43.37
C GLN A 732 -27.48 12.83 -42.61
N MET A 733 -27.69 12.73 -41.31
CA MET A 733 -26.99 11.83 -40.40
C MET A 733 -27.94 10.76 -39.84
N ARG A 734 -27.44 9.52 -39.73
CA ARG A 734 -28.10 8.42 -39.02
C ARG A 734 -27.09 7.62 -38.19
N GLU A 735 -27.55 7.07 -37.08
CA GLU A 735 -26.81 6.08 -36.29
C GLU A 735 -26.94 4.69 -36.92
N ILE A 736 -25.84 3.94 -36.97
CA ILE A 736 -25.78 2.59 -37.50
C ILE A 736 -25.09 1.63 -36.51
N SER A 737 -25.60 0.41 -36.39
CA SER A 737 -24.97 -0.67 -35.64
C SER A 737 -23.87 -1.38 -36.45
N GLU A 738 -23.01 -2.16 -35.78
CA GLU A 738 -21.98 -2.98 -36.46
C GLU A 738 -22.58 -4.02 -37.43
N SER A 739 -23.86 -4.38 -37.28
CA SER A 739 -24.57 -5.27 -38.20
C SER A 739 -25.08 -4.57 -39.48
N GLY A 740 -24.96 -3.24 -39.55
CA GLY A 740 -25.46 -2.43 -40.66
C GLY A 740 -26.90 -1.94 -40.50
N GLN A 741 -27.57 -2.21 -39.37
CA GLN A 741 -28.92 -1.71 -39.08
C GLN A 741 -28.89 -0.25 -38.63
N PHE A 742 -29.72 0.61 -39.22
CA PHE A 742 -29.95 1.97 -38.73
C PHE A 742 -30.71 1.95 -37.41
N LEU A 743 -30.27 2.77 -36.47
CA LEU A 743 -30.82 2.85 -35.11
C LEU A 743 -31.69 4.10 -34.90
N THR A 744 -31.48 5.13 -35.72
CA THR A 744 -32.19 6.41 -35.62
C THR A 744 -32.75 6.87 -36.96
N GLU A 745 -33.72 7.78 -36.88
CA GLU A 745 -34.19 8.53 -38.05
C GLU A 745 -33.16 9.53 -38.55
N ALA A 746 -33.30 9.96 -39.81
CA ALA A 746 -32.39 10.91 -40.42
C ALA A 746 -32.51 12.30 -39.78
N VAL A 747 -31.37 12.91 -39.45
CA VAL A 747 -31.29 14.27 -38.90
C VAL A 747 -30.35 15.12 -39.74
N ALA A 748 -30.75 16.36 -40.06
CA ALA A 748 -29.93 17.28 -40.83
C ALA A 748 -28.65 17.64 -40.07
N MET A 749 -27.49 17.19 -40.57
CA MET A 749 -26.20 17.35 -39.92
C MET A 749 -25.05 17.04 -40.90
N LYS A 750 -23.91 17.72 -40.75
CA LYS A 750 -22.70 17.47 -41.55
C LYS A 750 -21.62 16.77 -40.71
N PRO A 751 -20.77 15.93 -41.32
CA PRO A 751 -19.68 15.28 -40.61
C PRO A 751 -18.63 16.31 -40.14
N HIS A 752 -17.96 16.00 -39.02
CA HIS A 752 -16.85 16.83 -38.54
C HIS A 752 -15.74 16.88 -39.57
N GLN A 753 -15.22 18.08 -39.84
CA GLN A 753 -14.06 18.27 -40.68
C GLN A 753 -12.89 18.52 -39.73
N GLY A 754 -12.08 17.49 -39.48
CA GLY A 754 -10.97 17.57 -38.53
C GLY A 754 -9.88 16.57 -38.85
N PHE A 755 -8.90 16.45 -37.96
CA PHE A 755 -7.70 15.64 -38.19
C PHE A 755 -7.90 14.20 -37.71
N GLN A 756 -7.51 13.22 -38.53
CA GLN A 756 -7.67 11.79 -38.19
C GLN A 756 -6.46 11.24 -37.42
N SER A 757 -5.33 11.95 -37.44
CA SER A 757 -4.12 11.63 -36.69
C SER A 757 -3.54 12.86 -35.98
N ILE A 758 -2.80 12.62 -34.89
CA ILE A 758 -2.12 13.70 -34.14
C ILE A 758 -1.00 14.33 -34.98
N ASP A 759 -0.36 13.56 -35.86
CA ASP A 759 0.70 14.06 -36.75
C ASP A 759 0.13 15.00 -37.81
N GLU A 760 -1.04 14.67 -38.38
CA GLU A 760 -1.77 15.55 -39.30
C GLU A 760 -2.16 16.87 -38.62
N LEU A 761 -2.69 16.79 -37.40
CA LEU A 761 -3.04 17.96 -36.59
C LEU A 761 -1.83 18.85 -36.35
N LYS A 762 -0.69 18.29 -35.91
CA LYS A 762 0.54 19.05 -35.67
C LYS A 762 1.10 19.69 -36.93
N LEU A 763 1.12 18.94 -38.03
CA LEU A 763 1.59 19.45 -39.30
C LEU A 763 0.71 20.60 -39.79
N ALA A 764 -0.61 20.47 -39.67
CA ALA A 764 -1.55 21.52 -40.01
C ALA A 764 -1.36 22.78 -39.14
N LEU A 765 -1.17 22.62 -37.82
CA LEU A 765 -0.86 23.74 -36.93
C LEU A 765 0.45 24.42 -37.33
N LYS A 766 1.51 23.65 -37.56
CA LYS A 766 2.82 24.17 -37.98
C LYS A 766 2.71 24.96 -39.29
N ASN A 767 1.95 24.44 -40.26
CA ASN A 767 1.71 25.12 -41.53
C ASN A 767 0.91 26.41 -41.34
N ALA A 768 -0.16 26.38 -40.54
CA ALA A 768 -1.00 27.55 -40.27
C ALA A 768 -0.23 28.67 -39.52
N LEU A 769 0.62 28.30 -38.57
CA LEU A 769 1.49 29.24 -37.84
C LEU A 769 2.57 29.86 -38.74
N ASN A 770 3.06 29.12 -39.74
CA ASN A 770 4.04 29.60 -40.72
C ASN A 770 3.41 30.38 -41.89
N SER A 771 2.09 30.36 -42.03
CA SER A 771 1.40 31.09 -43.09
C SER A 771 1.53 32.61 -42.89
N ALA A 772 1.60 33.36 -43.99
CA ALA A 772 1.69 34.81 -43.94
C ALA A 772 0.37 35.45 -43.44
N ASP A 773 -0.78 34.83 -43.74
CA ASP A 773 -2.11 35.27 -43.32
C ASP A 773 -2.59 34.45 -42.10
N ASP A 774 -3.52 35.01 -41.34
CA ASP A 774 -4.19 34.37 -40.21
C ASP A 774 -5.43 33.54 -40.66
N ALA A 775 -5.79 33.55 -41.96
CA ALA A 775 -6.88 32.72 -42.50
C ALA A 775 -6.69 31.21 -42.23
N ASP A 776 -5.46 30.71 -42.35
CA ASP A 776 -5.14 29.29 -42.09
C ASP A 776 -5.27 28.95 -40.59
N LEU A 777 -5.03 29.91 -39.69
CA LEU A 777 -5.28 29.73 -38.25
C LEU A 777 -6.77 29.65 -37.95
N LYS A 778 -7.60 30.40 -38.67
CA LYS A 778 -9.06 30.33 -38.54
C LYS A 778 -9.60 28.98 -39.00
N ASP A 779 -9.14 28.48 -40.14
CA ASP A 779 -9.49 27.14 -40.60
C ASP A 779 -9.01 26.05 -39.63
N PHE A 780 -7.79 26.19 -39.10
CA PHE A 780 -7.27 25.28 -38.08
C PHE A 780 -8.11 25.29 -36.81
N ALA A 781 -8.43 26.47 -36.26
CA ALA A 781 -9.26 26.64 -35.06
C ALA A 781 -10.62 25.95 -35.21
N LYS A 782 -11.25 26.11 -36.38
CA LYS A 782 -12.51 25.45 -36.71
C LYS A 782 -12.41 23.91 -36.71
N LYS A 783 -11.29 23.36 -37.19
CA LYS A 783 -11.06 21.90 -37.30
C LYS A 783 -10.76 21.22 -35.95
N ILE A 784 -10.17 21.95 -35.00
CA ILE A 784 -9.87 21.43 -33.66
C ILE A 784 -10.97 21.69 -32.62
N CYS A 785 -11.94 22.56 -32.94
CA CYS A 785 -13.11 22.84 -32.10
C CYS A 785 -14.17 21.71 -32.22
N ILE A 786 -14.98 21.54 -31.18
CA ILE A 786 -16.12 20.61 -31.20
C ILE A 786 -17.18 21.08 -32.22
N SER A 787 -17.60 20.26 -33.19
CA SER A 787 -18.67 20.59 -34.15
C SER A 787 -20.06 20.18 -33.65
N ASP A 788 -21.13 20.61 -34.32
CA ASP A 788 -22.52 20.17 -34.06
C ASP A 788 -22.66 18.64 -34.00
N HIS A 789 -21.94 17.94 -34.87
CA HIS A 789 -21.88 16.48 -34.90
C HIS A 789 -21.26 15.90 -33.63
N LEU A 790 -20.10 16.42 -33.21
CA LEU A 790 -19.43 15.93 -32.00
C LEU A 790 -20.19 16.34 -30.74
N LEU A 791 -20.82 17.52 -30.74
CA LEU A 791 -21.69 17.97 -29.66
C LEU A 791 -22.93 17.09 -29.53
N HIS A 792 -23.55 16.70 -30.65
CA HIS A 792 -24.66 15.75 -30.66
C HIS A 792 -24.26 14.43 -29.98
N TRP A 793 -23.09 13.90 -30.33
CA TRP A 793 -22.55 12.68 -29.72
C TRP A 793 -22.23 12.85 -28.22
N MET A 794 -21.68 14.01 -27.83
CA MET A 794 -21.30 14.29 -26.43
C MET A 794 -22.47 14.69 -25.53
N LYS A 795 -23.61 15.11 -26.11
CA LYS A 795 -24.77 15.66 -25.38
C LYS A 795 -25.25 14.77 -24.22
N PRO A 796 -25.38 13.43 -24.35
CA PRO A 796 -25.77 12.58 -23.22
C PRO A 796 -24.79 12.63 -22.04
N PHE A 797 -23.48 12.78 -22.31
CA PHE A 797 -22.45 12.91 -21.29
C PHE A 797 -22.54 14.26 -20.58
N ILE A 798 -22.78 15.35 -21.32
CA ILE A 798 -22.89 16.72 -20.80
C ILE A 798 -24.18 16.89 -19.96
N GLU A 799 -25.31 16.36 -20.41
CA GLU A 799 -26.60 16.49 -19.71
C GLU A 799 -26.63 15.77 -18.35
N LYS A 800 -25.79 14.74 -18.17
CA LYS A 800 -25.63 14.04 -16.89
C LYS A 800 -24.93 14.92 -15.84
N GLU A 801 -23.83 15.56 -16.20
CA GLU A 801 -23.11 16.52 -15.33
C GLU A 801 -24.00 17.71 -14.93
N ARG A 802 -24.87 18.16 -15.86
CA ARG A 802 -25.86 19.21 -15.59
C ARG A 802 -26.88 18.87 -14.51
N ARG A 803 -27.19 17.58 -14.27
CA ARG A 803 -28.06 17.17 -13.16
C ARG A 803 -27.35 17.21 -11.80
N SER A 804 -26.02 17.32 -11.77
CA SER A 804 -25.21 17.38 -10.53
C SER A 804 -24.65 18.77 -10.20
N LYS A 805 -24.58 19.73 -11.14
CA LYS A 805 -24.14 21.11 -10.86
C LYS A 805 -24.85 22.14 -11.76
N LYS A 806 -25.21 23.31 -11.21
CA LYS A 806 -25.67 24.49 -11.97
C LYS A 806 -24.49 25.12 -12.70
N GLN A 807 -24.31 24.87 -14.00
CA GLN A 807 -23.41 25.68 -14.84
C GLN A 807 -23.80 25.71 -16.34
N ALA A 808 -23.26 26.73 -17.01
CA ALA A 808 -23.80 27.50 -18.14
C ALA A 808 -24.00 26.78 -19.49
N ASP A 809 -24.70 27.46 -20.41
CA ASP A 809 -24.91 27.07 -21.80
C ASP A 809 -23.64 27.27 -22.64
N PHE A 810 -23.26 26.22 -23.39
CA PHE A 810 -22.17 26.28 -24.37
C PHE A 810 -22.69 26.93 -25.66
N GLU A 811 -22.19 28.10 -26.03
CA GLU A 811 -22.40 28.66 -27.37
C GLU A 811 -21.21 28.31 -28.28
N TYR A 812 -21.43 27.46 -29.28
CA TYR A 812 -20.40 26.95 -30.20
C TYR A 812 -19.57 28.08 -30.87
N LEU A 813 -20.22 29.17 -31.28
CA LEU A 813 -19.55 30.32 -31.92
C LEU A 813 -18.56 31.04 -30.99
N SER A 814 -18.74 30.97 -29.67
CA SER A 814 -17.79 31.59 -28.74
C SER A 814 -16.51 30.77 -28.60
N ILE A 815 -16.54 29.45 -28.79
CA ILE A 815 -15.37 28.57 -28.61
C ILE A 815 -14.43 28.65 -29.82
N GLU A 816 -14.96 28.66 -31.05
CA GLU A 816 -14.13 28.83 -32.25
C GLU A 816 -13.35 30.15 -32.20
N ALA A 817 -14.02 31.24 -31.83
CA ALA A 817 -13.40 32.55 -31.68
C ALA A 817 -12.29 32.56 -30.62
N GLN A 818 -12.49 31.89 -29.48
CA GLN A 818 -11.48 31.77 -28.43
C GLN A 818 -10.23 31.01 -28.89
N TYR A 819 -10.39 29.90 -29.61
CA TYR A 819 -9.25 29.18 -30.20
C TYR A 819 -8.51 30.05 -31.23
N TYR A 820 -9.23 30.75 -32.09
CA TYR A 820 -8.64 31.63 -33.09
C TYR A 820 -7.85 32.77 -32.45
N ASP A 821 -8.42 33.47 -31.47
CA ASP A 821 -7.78 34.59 -30.80
C ASP A 821 -6.49 34.15 -30.06
N GLU A 822 -6.53 33.00 -29.38
CA GLU A 822 -5.38 32.45 -28.68
C GLU A 822 -4.26 32.02 -29.66
N LEU A 823 -4.61 31.42 -30.80
CA LEU A 823 -3.67 31.05 -31.85
C LEU A 823 -3.02 32.27 -32.53
N VAL A 824 -3.80 33.31 -32.80
CA VAL A 824 -3.29 34.57 -33.37
C VAL A 824 -2.34 35.26 -32.40
N ARG A 825 -2.71 35.30 -31.11
CA ARG A 825 -1.85 35.82 -30.04
C ARG A 825 -0.54 35.03 -29.98
N PHE A 826 -0.61 33.71 -29.92
CA PHE A 826 0.56 32.84 -29.91
C PHE A 826 1.46 33.06 -31.14
N LYS A 827 0.88 33.14 -32.35
CA LYS A 827 1.63 33.40 -33.58
C LYS A 827 2.44 34.70 -33.49
N ARG A 828 1.79 35.78 -33.05
CA ARG A 828 2.38 37.13 -33.00
C ARG A 828 3.45 37.29 -31.93
N PHE A 829 3.23 36.75 -30.72
CA PHE A 829 4.09 37.01 -29.56
C PHE A 829 5.12 35.91 -29.29
N GLU A 830 4.81 34.64 -29.62
CA GLU A 830 5.69 33.50 -29.35
C GLU A 830 6.26 32.92 -30.66
N TRP A 831 5.43 32.40 -31.57
CA TRP A 831 5.89 31.64 -32.74
C TRP A 831 6.83 32.42 -33.67
N ASN A 832 6.52 33.69 -33.94
CA ASN A 832 7.32 34.55 -34.81
C ASN A 832 8.57 35.11 -34.10
N SER A 833 8.72 34.90 -32.80
CA SER A 833 9.93 35.29 -32.07
C SER A 833 11.13 34.47 -32.54
N PRO A 834 12.31 35.08 -32.75
CA PRO A 834 13.53 34.33 -33.06
C PRO A 834 14.00 33.46 -31.87
N LYS A 835 13.49 33.71 -30.65
CA LYS A 835 13.82 32.94 -29.44
C LYS A 835 12.96 31.68 -29.27
N PHE A 836 11.89 31.52 -30.04
CA PHE A 836 10.99 30.37 -29.91
C PHE A 836 11.57 29.14 -30.61
N ASP A 837 11.66 28.03 -29.87
CA ASP A 837 12.12 26.75 -30.42
C ASP A 837 10.99 26.04 -31.19
N ARG A 838 11.02 26.13 -32.51
CA ARG A 838 10.00 25.53 -33.39
C ARG A 838 10.09 24.01 -33.48
N SER A 839 11.19 23.40 -33.01
CA SER A 839 11.36 21.95 -33.01
C SER A 839 10.46 21.24 -31.99
N LEU A 840 9.86 21.98 -31.06
CA LEU A 840 8.94 21.46 -30.03
C LEU A 840 7.67 20.80 -30.60
N LEU A 841 7.24 21.18 -31.81
CA LEU A 841 6.15 20.53 -32.53
C LEU A 841 6.56 19.22 -33.21
N ASP A 842 7.86 19.03 -33.44
CA ASP A 842 8.41 17.83 -34.07
C ASP A 842 8.63 16.68 -33.05
N GLU A 843 8.44 16.95 -31.75
CA GLU A 843 8.45 15.92 -30.71
C GLU A 843 7.35 14.88 -30.93
N LYS A 844 7.70 13.59 -30.90
CA LYS A 844 6.75 12.49 -31.10
C LYS A 844 5.79 12.36 -29.91
N GLU A 845 4.49 12.35 -30.20
CA GLU A 845 3.43 12.10 -29.21
C GLU A 845 2.90 10.66 -29.30
N PHE A 846 2.06 10.27 -28.33
CA PHE A 846 1.26 9.07 -28.46
C PHE A 846 -0.17 9.27 -27.98
N ALA A 847 -1.09 8.49 -28.55
CA ALA A 847 -2.45 8.39 -28.05
C ALA A 847 -2.49 7.38 -26.88
N ASN A 848 -3.06 7.79 -25.76
CA ASN A 848 -3.53 6.94 -24.70
C ASN A 848 -5.01 6.59 -24.95
N ALA A 849 -5.46 5.43 -24.48
CA ALA A 849 -6.88 5.07 -24.52
C ALA A 849 -7.32 4.55 -23.14
N GLU A 850 -8.34 5.16 -22.57
CA GLU A 850 -8.95 4.75 -21.30
C GLU A 850 -10.47 4.68 -21.51
N ASP A 851 -11.07 3.54 -21.19
CA ASP A 851 -12.51 3.27 -21.36
C ASP A 851 -13.10 3.60 -22.75
N GLY A 852 -12.29 3.46 -23.80
CA GLY A 852 -12.70 3.71 -25.20
C GLY A 852 -12.53 5.16 -25.67
N VAL A 853 -12.11 6.07 -24.79
CA VAL A 853 -11.75 7.44 -25.14
C VAL A 853 -10.26 7.52 -25.40
N TYR A 854 -9.88 8.09 -26.55
CA TYR A 854 -8.48 8.31 -26.89
C TYR A 854 -8.08 9.74 -26.53
N THR A 855 -6.94 9.90 -25.88
CA THR A 855 -6.36 11.21 -25.54
C THR A 855 -4.86 11.23 -25.86
N ASN A 856 -4.20 12.36 -26.11
CA ASN A 856 -2.75 12.35 -26.33
C ASN A 856 -1.96 12.57 -25.02
N ARG A 857 -0.91 11.78 -24.79
CA ARG A 857 0.02 11.89 -23.65
C ARG A 857 1.47 11.90 -24.15
N ARG A 858 2.36 12.65 -23.50
CA ARG A 858 3.77 12.82 -23.91
C ARG A 858 4.74 11.93 -23.13
N MET A 859 5.89 11.59 -23.75
CA MET A 859 6.93 10.73 -23.15
C MET A 859 7.97 11.50 -22.29
N SER A 860 8.24 12.77 -22.61
CA SER A 860 9.24 13.60 -21.92
C SER A 860 8.56 14.64 -21.01
N GLY A 861 9.16 14.89 -19.84
CA GLY A 861 8.63 15.83 -18.84
C GLY A 861 8.73 17.31 -19.21
N ARG A 862 9.13 17.67 -20.44
CA ARG A 862 9.17 19.06 -20.92
C ARG A 862 7.95 19.32 -21.81
N SER A 863 6.91 19.87 -21.20
CA SER A 863 5.62 20.23 -21.80
C SER A 863 5.83 21.30 -22.90
N TYR A 864 5.67 20.97 -24.20
CA TYR A 864 5.99 21.80 -25.39
C TYR A 864 7.00 22.93 -25.13
N GLY A 865 8.14 22.59 -24.49
CA GLY A 865 9.16 23.52 -24.00
C GLY A 865 8.64 24.84 -23.45
N GLU A 866 8.21 24.92 -22.19
CA GLU A 866 7.72 26.14 -21.51
C GLU A 866 6.55 26.91 -22.19
N SER A 867 6.11 26.54 -23.40
CA SER A 867 5.00 27.22 -24.08
C SER A 867 3.67 26.80 -23.48
N GLU A 868 3.11 27.68 -22.66
CA GLU A 868 1.81 27.50 -22.02
C GLU A 868 0.70 27.33 -23.07
N THR A 869 0.76 28.07 -24.18
CA THR A 869 -0.25 28.03 -25.24
C THR A 869 -0.28 26.69 -25.99
N LEU A 870 0.87 26.15 -26.41
CA LEU A 870 0.92 24.83 -27.04
C LEU A 870 0.47 23.73 -26.07
N ASN A 871 0.82 23.87 -24.78
CA ASN A 871 0.32 22.96 -23.75
C ASN A 871 -1.20 23.02 -23.63
N HIS A 872 -1.82 24.19 -23.66
CA HIS A 872 -3.26 24.29 -23.62
C HIS A 872 -3.93 23.67 -24.84
N ILE A 873 -3.48 24.01 -26.04
CA ILE A 873 -4.15 23.62 -27.29
C ILE A 873 -3.97 22.14 -27.59
N LEU A 874 -2.75 21.61 -27.40
CA LEU A 874 -2.37 20.30 -27.89
C LEU A 874 -2.32 19.23 -26.81
N LYS A 875 -2.22 19.57 -25.52
CA LYS A 875 -2.19 18.55 -24.46
C LYS A 875 -3.59 18.05 -24.16
N ASP A 876 -3.69 16.74 -23.90
CA ASP A 876 -4.94 16.07 -23.55
C ASP A 876 -6.05 16.28 -24.61
N CYS A 877 -5.68 16.52 -25.88
CA CYS A 877 -6.57 16.43 -27.04
C CYS A 877 -7.26 15.07 -27.02
N ILE A 878 -8.53 15.04 -27.43
CA ILE A 878 -9.34 13.83 -27.43
C ILE A 878 -9.71 13.41 -28.84
N LYS A 879 -9.78 12.10 -29.11
CA LYS A 879 -10.27 11.56 -30.38
C LYS A 879 -11.70 11.03 -30.22
N ILE A 880 -12.63 11.61 -30.97
CA ILE A 880 -14.06 11.24 -30.97
C ILE A 880 -14.51 11.02 -32.41
N ASN A 881 -15.23 9.93 -32.66
CA ASN A 881 -15.73 9.51 -33.97
C ASN A 881 -14.66 9.47 -35.07
N GLY A 882 -13.40 9.25 -34.69
CA GLY A 882 -12.24 9.20 -35.60
C GLY A 882 -11.47 10.52 -35.76
N TYR A 883 -11.88 11.62 -35.12
CA TYR A 883 -11.27 12.94 -35.26
C TYR A 883 -10.68 13.47 -33.95
N TRP A 884 -9.50 14.07 -34.03
CA TRP A 884 -8.84 14.75 -32.91
C TRP A 884 -9.38 16.17 -32.74
N ILE A 885 -9.77 16.50 -31.51
CA ILE A 885 -10.18 17.85 -31.09
C ILE A 885 -9.40 18.27 -29.85
N SER A 886 -9.23 19.57 -29.68
CA SER A 886 -8.62 20.12 -28.47
C SER A 886 -9.62 20.09 -27.31
N SER A 887 -9.15 19.73 -26.12
CA SER A 887 -9.98 19.72 -24.90
C SER A 887 -9.90 21.02 -24.11
N TYR A 888 -9.06 21.98 -24.53
CA TYR A 888 -8.74 23.19 -23.78
C TYR A 888 -9.97 23.96 -23.28
N PHE A 889 -10.84 24.35 -24.21
CA PHE A 889 -12.07 25.08 -23.92
C PHE A 889 -13.28 24.16 -23.64
N LEU A 890 -13.05 22.84 -23.57
CA LEU A 890 -14.08 21.84 -23.21
C LEU A 890 -14.06 21.49 -21.72
N ARG A 891 -13.10 21.98 -20.94
CA ARG A 891 -13.01 21.72 -19.49
C ARG A 891 -14.20 22.34 -18.76
N LEU A 892 -15.19 21.52 -18.43
CA LEU A 892 -16.16 21.81 -17.38
C LEU A 892 -15.37 22.09 -16.09
N TYR A 893 -15.67 23.20 -15.41
CA TYR A 893 -14.96 23.64 -14.20
C TYR A 893 -14.85 22.49 -13.15
N ASN A 894 -13.61 22.15 -12.79
CA ASN A 894 -13.16 21.37 -11.62
C ASN A 894 -13.89 20.04 -11.34
N TYR A 895 -13.29 18.91 -11.73
CA TYR A 895 -12.50 18.01 -10.85
C TYR A 895 -11.96 16.80 -11.61
#